data_AF-A0A9Q9IRU6-F1
#
_entry.id   AF-A0A9Q9IRU6-F1
#
_cell.length_a   1.000
_cell.length_b   1.000
_cell.length_c   1.000
_cell.angle_alpha   90.00
_cell.angle_beta   90.00
_cell.angle_gamma   90.00
#
_symmetry.space_group_name_H-M   'P 1'
#
loop_
_entity.id
_entity.type
_entity.pdbx_description
1 polymer ?
#
loop_
_entity_poly.entity_id
_entity_poly.type
_entity_poly.pdbx_seq_one_letter_code
_entity_poly.pdbx_strand_id
1 'polypeptide(L)'
;MSESNDQGRRSGPRTRVRVAAVAAMVLTAGVAAVGLTTNASAASGCQVAYTTTTWSGGFTANISVTNLGSPLTSWTLGFTLPGGEAVGQGWSATFNQSGQQVTAASVDYNGALGTNASTGIGFNGTFSGSAYPGDPTSFTLNGVACTGKVTATPSATPSASPSRTASPSPSVSPGPAGGAVVQNDVFWKDTSGNPIYSQGGGVLKVGNTYYWYGAKYNGAVTYYNNPGAGKNGDTSFNAITAYSSTDLAHWKFEGNVLTAADLGGAGWVGRIGVARNPNTGKYVLISQLNSGLVFATSSTPNGHFTKAATQATIGNVVNDMTGDQSVFVDDDGQAYLAFSNVRGRSHLYVARLRPSDYLQVEPAANIFNSSAGGREGNVMFKHAGTYYFCSSDLHGWNASHTYCITSSKVSSGYSSEFVMQGTDADFSHVTQTGLAFAVNGSAGSFVMFGGDRWSDFAGNGIGYNQWVPVSFNGKTPIFNSLSQWNVDAAAGTWSVGRGNNYVLNPSVEADRVSQSTMAGWTGSANVANHSGGHTGRWSMAQSASSAYTANVYQNISVPNGTYTLSAWVKSSGGQKSANLYAKNYGGGQLNRSISQSISNWTQVSITGITVSNGSIQVGVSSDANAGNWIYADDFSLVRTS
;
A
#
# COMPACT_ATOMS: atom_id res chain seq x y z
N MET A 1 31.58 -14.69 55.06
CA MET A 1 32.97 -14.65 55.55
C MET A 1 33.80 -15.38 54.51
N SER A 2 34.35 -14.60 53.58
CA SER A 2 35.79 -14.26 53.50
C SER A 2 36.50 -15.32 52.66
N GLU A 3 36.78 -14.99 51.40
CA GLU A 3 38.11 -14.53 50.96
C GLU A 3 39.13 -15.69 50.93
N SER A 4 39.75 -15.94 49.79
CA SER A 4 41.03 -15.29 49.49
C SER A 4 41.72 -15.93 48.28
N ASN A 5 42.54 -15.07 47.71
CA ASN A 5 43.31 -15.14 46.49
C ASN A 5 44.56 -16.05 46.59
N ASP A 6 44.93 -16.59 45.43
CA ASP A 6 46.24 -16.48 44.77
C ASP A 6 47.51 -17.11 45.40
N GLN A 7 48.38 -17.65 44.53
CA GLN A 7 49.83 -17.37 44.44
C GLN A 7 50.61 -18.52 43.75
N GLY A 8 51.33 -18.18 42.68
CA GLY A 8 52.79 -18.12 42.79
C GLY A 8 53.68 -18.92 41.81
N ARG A 9 54.58 -18.15 41.14
CA ARG A 9 56.01 -18.39 40.74
C ARG A 9 56.29 -18.10 39.26
N ARG A 10 57.39 -17.46 38.82
CA ARG A 10 58.66 -17.06 39.47
C ARG A 10 59.50 -16.14 38.54
N SER A 11 60.41 -15.37 39.18
CA SER A 11 61.74 -14.86 38.73
C SER A 11 61.80 -13.86 37.57
N GLY A 12 62.55 -12.75 37.58
CA GLY A 12 63.68 -12.25 38.38
C GLY A 12 64.28 -11.03 37.63
N PRO A 13 65.45 -10.48 37.97
CA PRO A 13 65.53 -9.20 38.69
C PRO A 13 66.45 -8.12 38.06
N ARG A 14 66.39 -6.88 38.59
CA ARG A 14 67.49 -6.01 39.12
C ARG A 14 67.32 -4.50 38.80
N THR A 15 67.12 -3.63 39.83
CA THR A 15 68.12 -2.72 40.49
C THR A 15 68.27 -1.38 39.71
N ARG A 16 68.26 -0.13 40.21
CA ARG A 16 68.12 0.58 41.51
C ARG A 16 68.05 2.11 41.20
N VAL A 17 67.48 2.90 42.13
CA VAL A 17 67.90 4.27 42.57
C VAL A 17 67.49 5.53 41.75
N ARG A 18 66.43 6.20 42.26
CA ARG A 18 66.32 7.56 42.85
C ARG A 18 66.64 8.87 42.05
N VAL A 19 65.62 9.75 42.08
CA VAL A 19 65.58 11.20 42.45
C VAL A 19 65.57 12.29 41.35
N ALA A 20 64.38 12.91 41.25
CA ALA A 20 63.98 14.35 41.16
C ALA A 20 64.57 15.36 40.15
N ALA A 21 63.64 15.89 39.33
CA ALA A 21 63.27 17.30 39.06
C ALA A 21 64.30 18.34 38.54
N VAL A 22 63.98 18.99 37.39
CA VAL A 22 63.58 20.42 37.23
C VAL A 22 63.77 20.88 35.75
N ALA A 23 62.68 21.45 35.21
CA ALA A 23 62.44 22.50 34.20
C ALA A 23 63.36 22.86 33.00
N ALA A 24 62.65 23.27 31.92
CA ALA A 24 62.92 24.36 30.96
C ALA A 24 63.47 24.04 29.53
N MET A 25 62.51 23.91 28.59
CA MET A 25 62.34 24.61 27.29
C MET A 25 63.54 24.96 26.39
N VAL A 26 63.52 24.44 25.13
CA VAL A 26 63.39 25.14 23.80
C VAL A 26 64.23 24.53 22.63
N LEU A 27 63.48 24.09 21.59
CA LEU A 27 63.72 23.96 20.11
C LEU A 27 65.03 23.26 19.60
N THR A 28 65.08 22.36 18.60
CA THR A 28 64.29 22.18 17.36
C THR A 28 64.61 20.82 16.69
N ALA A 29 63.66 20.32 15.89
CA ALA A 29 63.79 19.49 14.67
C ALA A 29 64.28 18.02 14.71
N GLY A 30 63.35 17.10 14.39
CA GLY A 30 63.58 16.11 13.32
C GLY A 30 63.56 14.62 13.70
N VAL A 31 62.39 13.99 13.73
CA VAL A 31 62.22 12.57 13.34
C VAL A 31 60.88 12.40 12.63
N ALA A 32 60.91 11.88 11.41
CA ALA A 32 59.75 11.47 10.64
C ALA A 32 59.05 10.28 11.32
N ALA A 33 57.82 10.50 11.79
CA ALA A 33 56.92 9.43 12.19
C ALA A 33 56.05 9.05 10.99
N VAL A 34 56.09 7.78 10.62
CA VAL A 34 55.14 7.15 9.69
C VAL A 34 53.75 7.38 10.26
N GLY A 35 52.99 8.27 9.62
CA GLY A 35 51.60 8.53 9.94
C GLY A 35 50.77 7.29 9.61
N LEU A 36 50.45 6.49 10.62
CA LEU A 36 49.23 5.70 10.58
C LEU A 36 48.08 6.71 10.57
N THR A 37 47.54 6.99 9.40
CA THR A 37 46.27 7.70 9.27
C THR A 37 45.21 6.81 9.90
N THR A 38 44.86 7.07 11.16
CA THR A 38 43.53 6.72 11.63
C THR A 38 42.58 7.55 10.78
N ASN A 39 41.80 6.89 9.92
CA ASN A 39 40.65 7.55 9.32
C ASN A 39 39.83 8.08 10.49
N ALA A 40 39.72 9.41 10.60
CA ALA A 40 38.75 10.03 11.47
C ALA A 40 37.38 9.52 11.02
N SER A 41 36.80 8.61 11.79
CA SER A 41 35.45 8.13 11.55
C SER A 41 34.51 9.29 11.89
N ALA A 42 34.16 10.10 10.89
CA ALA A 42 33.04 11.01 10.99
C ALA A 42 31.76 10.17 10.94
N ALA A 43 31.25 9.80 12.11
CA ALA A 43 29.87 9.39 12.32
C ALA A 43 29.42 10.22 13.54
N SER A 44 28.28 10.91 13.58
CA SER A 44 26.97 10.53 13.06
C SER A 44 25.93 11.51 13.61
N GLY A 45 25.06 12.08 12.77
CA GLY A 45 24.03 13.05 13.18
C GLY A 45 22.73 12.39 13.66
N CYS A 46 21.63 13.12 13.50
CA CYS A 46 20.25 12.67 13.72
C CYS A 46 19.40 12.98 12.48
N GLN A 47 18.27 12.30 12.34
CA GLN A 47 17.22 12.66 11.41
C GLN A 47 16.00 13.13 12.22
N VAL A 48 15.34 14.19 11.77
CA VAL A 48 14.14 14.72 12.41
C VAL A 48 13.02 14.88 11.39
N ALA A 49 11.86 14.28 11.67
CA ALA A 49 10.63 14.59 10.95
C ALA A 49 9.77 15.47 11.85
N TYR A 50 9.34 16.63 11.34
CA TYR A 50 8.49 17.58 12.02
C TYR A 50 7.24 17.80 11.16
N THR A 51 6.07 17.50 11.73
CA THR A 51 4.78 17.65 11.04
C THR A 51 3.86 18.50 11.87
N THR A 52 3.14 19.39 11.22
CA THR A 52 2.26 20.35 11.88
C THR A 52 0.84 20.29 11.34
N THR A 53 -0.13 20.25 12.25
CA THR A 53 -1.54 20.49 11.95
C THR A 53 -1.93 21.83 12.55
N THR A 54 -2.36 22.79 11.73
CA THR A 54 -2.65 24.17 12.15
C THR A 54 -4.15 24.48 12.17
N TRP A 55 -4.57 25.33 13.09
CA TRP A 55 -5.87 26.00 13.10
C TRP A 55 -5.67 27.50 13.41
N SER A 56 -6.76 28.27 13.43
CA SER A 56 -6.68 29.71 13.72
C SER A 56 -6.07 29.93 15.12
N GLY A 57 -4.88 30.54 15.17
CA GLY A 57 -4.16 30.88 16.40
C GLY A 57 -3.44 29.73 17.11
N GLY A 58 -3.43 28.51 16.55
CA GLY A 58 -2.78 27.36 17.19
C GLY A 58 -2.37 26.23 16.25
N PHE A 59 -1.54 25.33 16.76
CA PHE A 59 -1.03 24.19 16.01
C PHE A 59 -0.65 23.02 16.92
N THR A 60 -0.63 21.82 16.34
CA THR A 60 -0.08 20.61 16.94
C THR A 60 1.16 20.21 16.14
N ALA A 61 2.30 20.11 16.82
CA ALA A 61 3.55 19.63 16.24
C ALA A 61 3.84 18.20 16.71
N ASN A 62 4.07 17.29 15.75
CA ASN A 62 4.58 15.95 16.00
C ASN A 62 6.00 15.86 15.46
N ILE A 63 6.93 15.38 16.29
CA ILE A 63 8.35 15.31 16.01
C ILE A 63 8.82 13.86 16.18
N SER A 64 9.42 13.29 15.14
CA SER A 64 10.15 12.03 15.23
C SER A 64 11.64 12.29 15.20
N VAL A 65 12.37 11.80 16.19
CA VAL A 65 13.82 11.92 16.30
C VAL A 65 14.44 10.55 16.09
N THR A 66 15.26 10.38 15.05
CA THR A 66 16.05 9.18 14.79
C THR A 66 17.51 9.45 15.12
N ASN A 67 18.10 8.62 15.98
CA ASN A 67 19.53 8.67 16.27
C ASN A 67 20.28 7.95 15.14
N LEU A 68 21.10 8.64 14.35
CA LEU A 68 21.93 7.99 13.33
C LEU A 68 23.34 7.67 13.86
N GLY A 69 23.58 7.93 15.14
CA GLY A 69 24.87 7.75 15.78
C GLY A 69 24.93 6.76 16.90
N SER A 70 26.01 6.85 17.69
CA SER A 70 26.23 5.96 18.82
C SER A 70 25.00 5.94 19.74
N PRO A 71 24.64 4.77 20.32
CA PRO A 71 23.50 4.67 21.23
C PRO A 71 23.55 5.70 22.36
N LEU A 72 22.41 6.34 22.62
CA LEU A 72 22.24 7.35 23.66
C LEU A 72 21.49 6.76 24.85
N THR A 73 21.82 7.20 26.06
CA THR A 73 21.07 6.87 27.30
C THR A 73 20.09 7.97 27.71
N SER A 74 20.30 9.19 27.21
CA SER A 74 19.38 10.32 27.25
C SER A 74 19.63 11.21 26.04
N TRP A 75 18.64 12.02 25.68
CA TRP A 75 18.77 12.94 24.56
C TRP A 75 18.04 14.25 24.79
N THR A 76 18.55 15.31 24.18
CA THR A 76 17.94 16.65 24.14
C THR A 76 17.89 17.12 22.70
N LEU A 77 16.69 17.34 22.19
CA LEU A 77 16.46 17.94 20.88
C LEU A 77 16.40 19.47 21.03
N GLY A 78 17.18 20.20 20.26
CA GLY A 78 17.13 21.66 20.16
C GLY A 78 16.67 22.10 18.77
N PHE A 79 15.80 23.10 18.68
CA PHE A 79 15.36 23.69 17.41
C PHE A 79 14.86 25.12 17.59
N THR A 80 14.79 25.87 16.49
CA THR A 80 14.35 27.27 16.48
C THR A 80 13.01 27.40 15.75
N LEU A 81 11.99 27.94 16.41
CA LEU A 81 10.71 28.29 15.79
C LEU A 81 10.86 29.57 14.93
N PRO A 82 10.21 29.68 13.76
CA PRO A 82 10.37 30.82 12.84
C PRO A 82 9.99 32.21 13.36
N GLY A 83 9.14 32.31 14.38
CA GLY A 83 8.82 33.56 15.08
C GLY A 83 7.33 33.79 15.31
N GLY A 84 6.98 34.21 16.53
CA GLY A 84 5.59 34.48 16.91
C GLY A 84 4.84 33.27 17.48
N GLU A 85 5.46 32.08 17.50
CA GLU A 85 4.93 30.88 18.14
C GLU A 85 5.35 30.71 19.61
N ALA A 86 4.46 30.11 20.41
CA ALA A 86 4.72 29.69 21.79
C ALA A 86 4.35 28.22 22.00
N VAL A 87 5.26 27.45 22.58
CA VAL A 87 5.06 26.06 23.00
C VAL A 87 4.13 26.04 24.21
N GLY A 88 3.05 25.26 24.10
CA GLY A 88 2.11 24.99 25.19
C GLY A 88 2.33 23.60 25.79
N GLN A 89 1.28 22.78 25.82
CA GLN A 89 1.35 21.44 26.40
C GLN A 89 2.13 20.46 25.50
N GLY A 90 3.24 19.94 26.00
CA GLY A 90 4.02 18.88 25.35
C GLY A 90 3.74 17.47 25.90
N TRP A 91 4.12 16.45 25.14
CA TRP A 91 4.15 15.04 25.56
C TRP A 91 5.44 14.36 25.14
N SER A 92 5.80 13.31 25.89
CA SER A 92 6.96 12.44 25.61
C SER A 92 8.34 13.14 25.61
N ALA A 93 8.39 14.41 25.99
CA ALA A 93 9.58 15.16 26.34
C ALA A 93 9.21 16.31 27.28
N THR A 94 10.20 16.81 28.01
CA THR A 94 10.10 18.06 28.76
C THR A 94 10.53 19.20 27.84
N PHE A 95 9.58 20.06 27.46
CA PHE A 95 9.82 21.20 26.57
C PHE A 95 10.14 22.48 27.36
N ASN A 96 11.12 23.24 26.88
CA ASN A 96 11.43 24.57 27.39
C ASN A 96 11.72 25.53 26.23
N GLN A 97 11.13 26.73 26.26
CA GLN A 97 11.29 27.75 25.22
C GLN A 97 11.86 29.05 25.79
N SER A 98 12.84 29.63 25.10
CA SER A 98 13.37 30.97 25.37
C SER A 98 13.44 31.76 24.06
N GLY A 99 12.59 32.78 23.91
CA GLY A 99 12.40 33.45 22.63
C GLY A 99 11.96 32.45 21.56
N GLN A 100 12.71 32.35 20.47
CA GLN A 100 12.45 31.40 19.38
C GLN A 100 13.08 30.02 19.62
N GLN A 101 13.96 29.87 20.61
CA GLN A 101 14.69 28.63 20.84
C GLN A 101 13.88 27.67 21.71
N VAL A 102 13.73 26.43 21.25
CA VAL A 102 13.04 25.35 21.95
C VAL A 102 14.01 24.21 22.21
N THR A 103 13.94 23.67 23.43
CA THR A 103 14.62 22.43 23.82
C THR A 103 13.59 21.41 24.29
N ALA A 104 13.76 20.15 23.89
CA ALA A 104 12.93 19.02 24.30
C ALA A 104 13.85 17.92 24.86
N ALA A 105 13.82 17.71 26.17
CA ALA A 105 14.61 16.69 26.85
C ALA A 105 13.81 15.38 26.99
N SER A 106 14.48 14.24 26.77
CA SER A 106 13.90 12.91 26.97
C SER A 106 13.36 12.73 28.38
N VAL A 107 12.30 11.95 28.52
CA VAL A 107 11.76 11.48 29.81
C VAL A 107 12.24 10.04 30.10
N ASP A 108 12.07 9.58 31.35
CA ASP A 108 12.70 8.34 31.85
C ASP A 108 12.50 7.11 30.95
N TYR A 109 11.34 6.96 30.31
CA TYR A 109 11.04 5.77 29.49
C TYR A 109 11.59 5.84 28.06
N ASN A 110 12.01 7.00 27.56
CA ASN A 110 12.44 7.17 26.17
C ASN A 110 13.84 7.79 26.01
N GLY A 111 14.60 7.94 27.10
CA GLY A 111 15.99 8.43 27.05
C GLY A 111 16.95 7.50 26.30
N ALA A 112 16.74 6.19 26.40
CA ALA A 112 17.55 5.21 25.67
C ALA A 112 17.18 5.19 24.19
N LEU A 113 18.09 5.62 23.31
CA LEU A 113 17.87 5.68 21.87
C LEU A 113 19.09 5.09 21.13
N GLY A 114 18.97 3.83 20.71
CA GLY A 114 20.01 3.12 19.96
C GLY A 114 20.28 3.71 18.58
N THR A 115 21.36 3.28 17.92
CA THR A 115 21.63 3.64 16.53
C THR A 115 20.49 3.18 15.61
N ASN A 116 20.03 4.06 14.74
CA ASN A 116 18.84 3.95 13.88
C ASN A 116 17.50 3.77 14.61
N ALA A 117 17.47 3.86 15.95
CA ALA A 117 16.22 3.87 16.70
C ALA A 117 15.59 5.26 16.62
N SER A 118 14.25 5.30 16.69
CA SER A 118 13.48 6.54 16.65
C SER A 118 12.56 6.66 17.86
N THR A 119 12.33 7.90 18.31
CA THR A 119 11.35 8.24 19.33
C THR A 119 10.44 9.35 18.82
N GLY A 120 9.18 9.34 19.26
CA GLY A 120 8.18 10.34 18.89
C GLY A 120 7.86 11.24 20.07
N ILE A 121 7.86 12.55 19.85
CA ILE A 121 7.44 13.57 20.81
C ILE A 121 6.52 14.58 20.12
N GLY A 122 5.88 15.45 20.89
CA GLY A 122 5.11 16.53 20.29
C GLY A 122 4.60 17.54 21.30
N PHE A 123 4.01 18.61 20.80
CA PHE A 123 3.41 19.66 21.60
C PHE A 123 2.29 20.38 20.87
N ASN A 124 1.35 20.94 21.63
CA ASN A 124 0.42 21.95 21.13
C ASN A 124 1.03 23.34 21.37
N GLY A 125 1.00 24.19 20.36
CA GLY A 125 1.49 25.57 20.44
C GLY A 125 0.49 26.59 19.94
N THR A 126 0.74 27.86 20.24
CA THR A 126 0.00 29.01 19.72
C THR A 126 0.89 29.84 18.81
N PHE A 127 0.31 30.66 17.94
CA PHE A 127 1.06 31.64 17.16
C PHE A 127 0.29 32.96 17.01
N SER A 128 1.01 34.06 16.86
CA SER A 128 0.44 35.39 16.61
C SER A 128 0.47 35.71 15.11
N GLY A 129 -0.63 36.26 14.58
CA GLY A 129 -0.78 36.57 13.14
C GLY A 129 -1.95 35.84 12.49
N SER A 130 -2.22 36.15 11.22
CA SER A 130 -3.32 35.58 10.45
C SER A 130 -3.02 34.20 9.84
N ALA A 131 -1.77 33.75 9.88
CA ALA A 131 -1.33 32.47 9.34
C ALA A 131 -0.14 31.90 10.15
N TYR A 132 0.03 30.58 10.10
CA TYR A 132 1.12 29.88 10.81
C TYR A 132 2.50 30.28 10.22
N PRO A 133 3.48 30.70 11.05
CA PRO A 133 4.74 31.26 10.54
C PRO A 133 5.67 30.24 9.87
N GLY A 134 5.54 28.96 10.21
CA GLY A 134 6.21 27.85 9.54
C GLY A 134 6.86 26.84 10.48
N ASP A 135 7.39 25.77 9.92
CA ASP A 135 8.06 24.71 10.68
C ASP A 135 9.57 25.04 10.89
N PRO A 136 10.18 24.59 12.02
CA PRO A 136 11.62 24.66 12.22
C PRO A 136 12.39 23.89 11.14
N THR A 137 13.48 24.46 10.65
CA THR A 137 14.30 23.87 9.57
C THR A 137 15.64 23.33 10.04
N SER A 138 16.01 23.60 11.30
CA SER A 138 17.27 23.13 11.88
C SER A 138 17.05 22.53 13.26
N PHE A 139 17.71 21.39 13.48
CA PHE A 139 17.62 20.63 14.72
C PHE A 139 19.01 20.20 15.18
N THR A 140 19.19 20.11 16.49
CA THR A 140 20.37 19.51 17.12
C THR A 140 19.95 18.40 18.07
N LEU A 141 20.67 17.28 18.12
CA LEU A 141 20.51 16.26 19.15
C LEU A 141 21.76 16.27 20.04
N ASN A 142 21.57 16.53 21.34
CA ASN A 142 22.66 16.71 22.31
C ASN A 142 23.69 17.77 21.85
N GLY A 143 23.21 18.84 21.21
CA GLY A 143 24.05 19.93 20.69
C GLY A 143 24.74 19.64 19.35
N VAL A 144 24.59 18.43 18.79
CA VAL A 144 25.13 18.06 17.46
C VAL A 144 24.06 18.27 16.40
N ALA A 145 24.39 18.96 15.32
CA ALA A 145 23.43 19.22 14.23
C ALA A 145 22.90 17.92 13.58
N CYS A 146 21.60 17.86 13.35
CA CYS A 146 20.97 16.77 12.61
C CYS A 146 21.31 16.87 11.12
N THR A 147 22.04 15.89 10.61
CA THR A 147 22.47 15.82 9.20
C THR A 147 21.68 14.82 8.36
N GLY A 148 20.80 14.03 8.98
CA GLY A 148 19.77 13.24 8.28
C GLY A 148 18.63 14.13 7.81
N LYS A 149 17.86 13.70 6.80
CA LYS A 149 16.82 14.50 6.14
C LYS A 149 15.84 15.13 7.15
N VAL A 150 16.04 16.40 7.48
CA VAL A 150 15.08 17.19 8.26
C VAL A 150 13.86 17.44 7.38
N THR A 151 12.72 16.86 7.72
CA THR A 151 11.48 17.03 6.95
C THR A 151 10.55 17.94 7.74
N ALA A 152 10.41 19.19 7.30
CA ALA A 152 9.46 20.19 7.79
C ALA A 152 8.41 20.46 6.69
N THR A 153 7.17 20.73 7.08
CA THR A 153 6.01 20.95 6.20
C THR A 153 5.68 22.45 6.13
N PRO A 154 5.65 23.10 4.94
CA PRO A 154 5.26 24.50 4.87
C PRO A 154 3.72 24.67 4.86
N SER A 155 3.22 25.61 5.67
CA SER A 155 1.84 26.12 5.65
C SER A 155 1.68 27.24 4.60
N ALA A 156 0.52 27.35 3.95
CA ALA A 156 0.35 28.05 2.65
C ALA A 156 -0.45 29.38 2.72
N THR A 157 0.06 30.50 2.15
CA THR A 157 -0.65 31.54 1.33
C THR A 157 0.31 32.61 0.70
N PRO A 158 -0.07 33.55 -0.23
CA PRO A 158 0.48 33.58 -1.59
C PRO A 158 1.30 34.83 -2.05
N SER A 159 2.08 34.62 -3.13
CA SER A 159 2.50 35.53 -4.23
C SER A 159 3.79 36.36 -4.14
N ALA A 160 4.82 35.97 -4.90
CA ALA A 160 5.37 36.63 -6.13
C ALA A 160 6.84 36.22 -6.38
N SER A 161 7.16 35.85 -7.63
CA SER A 161 8.49 35.46 -8.15
C SER A 161 9.49 36.65 -8.19
N PRO A 162 10.85 36.48 -8.29
CA PRO A 162 11.50 35.60 -9.27
C PRO A 162 12.77 34.80 -8.82
N SER A 163 12.83 33.55 -9.33
CA SER A 163 13.93 32.86 -10.03
C SER A 163 15.30 32.53 -9.37
N ARG A 164 15.74 31.29 -9.72
CA ARG A 164 17.08 30.62 -9.62
C ARG A 164 17.39 29.97 -8.26
N THR A 165 17.83 28.71 -8.13
CA THR A 165 18.43 27.71 -9.04
C THR A 165 18.24 26.31 -8.42
N ALA A 166 18.07 25.25 -9.22
CA ALA A 166 17.80 23.88 -8.78
C ALA A 166 19.06 23.07 -8.44
N SER A 167 18.97 22.10 -7.49
CA SER A 167 19.53 20.72 -7.52
C SER A 167 19.46 20.03 -6.14
N PRO A 168 19.43 18.69 -5.98
CA PRO A 168 18.81 17.63 -6.78
C PRO A 168 17.68 16.90 -6.02
N SER A 169 16.72 16.35 -6.76
CA SER A 169 15.71 15.39 -6.28
C SER A 169 16.33 13.99 -6.19
N PRO A 170 15.95 13.12 -5.23
CA PRO A 170 16.39 11.73 -5.25
C PRO A 170 15.87 11.03 -6.51
N SER A 171 16.82 10.53 -7.29
CA SER A 171 16.56 9.69 -8.45
C SER A 171 15.77 8.44 -8.04
N VAL A 172 14.53 8.32 -8.52
CA VAL A 172 13.96 7.00 -8.79
C VAL A 172 14.76 6.47 -9.97
N SER A 173 15.73 5.60 -9.69
CA SER A 173 16.47 4.91 -10.72
C SER A 173 15.48 4.04 -11.51
N PRO A 174 15.43 4.10 -12.85
CA PRO A 174 14.79 3.07 -13.63
C PRO A 174 15.48 1.75 -13.28
N GLY A 175 14.76 0.82 -12.68
CA GLY A 175 15.25 -0.55 -12.55
C GLY A 175 15.59 -1.09 -13.95
N PRO A 176 16.57 -2.00 -14.07
CA PRO A 176 16.93 -2.57 -15.36
C PRO A 176 15.70 -3.21 -16.01
N ALA A 177 15.66 -3.18 -17.34
CA ALA A 177 14.68 -3.88 -18.16
C ALA A 177 14.84 -5.41 -17.96
N GLY A 178 14.22 -5.97 -16.92
CA GLY A 178 14.34 -7.39 -16.58
C GLY A 178 13.10 -8.04 -15.95
N GLY A 179 12.17 -7.26 -15.39
CA GLY A 179 10.91 -7.79 -14.84
C GLY A 179 9.82 -7.98 -15.90
N ALA A 180 8.98 -8.98 -15.70
CA ALA A 180 7.80 -9.20 -16.53
C ALA A 180 6.70 -8.16 -16.22
N VAL A 181 5.94 -7.74 -17.22
CA VAL A 181 4.92 -6.68 -17.08
C VAL A 181 3.61 -7.28 -16.59
N VAL A 182 3.09 -6.74 -15.50
CA VAL A 182 1.69 -6.92 -15.07
C VAL A 182 0.91 -5.68 -15.47
N GLN A 183 -0.13 -5.90 -16.29
CA GLN A 183 -1.05 -4.86 -16.74
C GLN A 183 -2.42 -5.10 -16.09
N ASN A 184 -2.80 -4.21 -15.18
CA ASN A 184 -4.14 -4.15 -14.62
C ASN A 184 -5.09 -3.41 -15.57
N ASP A 185 -6.39 -3.39 -15.23
CA ASP A 185 -7.47 -2.78 -16.02
C ASP A 185 -7.67 -3.37 -17.43
N VAL A 186 -7.27 -4.63 -17.63
CA VAL A 186 -7.46 -5.38 -18.88
C VAL A 186 -7.92 -6.80 -18.60
N PHE A 187 -8.57 -7.44 -19.57
CA PHE A 187 -8.78 -8.89 -19.51
C PHE A 187 -7.46 -9.61 -19.74
N TRP A 188 -6.93 -10.23 -18.69
CA TRP A 188 -5.70 -11.01 -18.79
C TRP A 188 -5.90 -12.22 -19.71
N LYS A 189 -4.86 -12.52 -20.46
CA LYS A 189 -4.82 -13.66 -21.39
C LYS A 189 -3.69 -14.60 -21.01
N ASP A 190 -3.94 -15.89 -21.19
CA ASP A 190 -2.93 -16.91 -21.05
C ASP A 190 -1.94 -16.87 -22.23
N THR A 191 -0.90 -17.68 -22.17
CA THR A 191 0.13 -17.81 -23.22
C THR A 191 -0.39 -18.34 -24.56
N SER A 192 -1.63 -18.85 -24.61
CA SER A 192 -2.32 -19.23 -25.83
C SER A 192 -3.29 -18.14 -26.35
N GLY A 193 -3.36 -17.00 -25.67
CA GLY A 193 -4.21 -15.87 -26.03
C GLY A 193 -5.66 -15.99 -25.56
N ASN A 194 -5.99 -16.99 -24.73
CA ASN A 194 -7.34 -17.16 -24.20
C ASN A 194 -7.52 -16.34 -22.92
N PRO A 195 -8.74 -15.84 -22.63
CA PRO A 195 -9.02 -15.13 -21.38
C PRO A 195 -8.77 -16.01 -20.15
N ILE A 196 -8.15 -15.42 -19.14
CA ILE A 196 -7.94 -16.06 -17.83
C ILE A 196 -9.20 -15.87 -16.98
N TYR A 197 -9.76 -17.00 -16.54
CA TYR A 197 -10.80 -17.07 -15.51
C TYR A 197 -10.20 -17.75 -14.30
N SER A 198 -10.09 -17.07 -13.17
CA SER A 198 -9.49 -17.61 -11.95
C SER A 198 -9.89 -16.76 -10.74
N GLN A 199 -11.18 -16.48 -10.61
CA GLN A 199 -11.69 -15.56 -9.59
C GLN A 199 -11.76 -16.20 -8.20
N GLY A 200 -11.61 -15.40 -7.14
CA GLY A 200 -11.80 -15.81 -5.75
C GLY A 200 -10.89 -16.97 -5.35
N GLY A 201 -9.65 -16.96 -5.82
CA GLY A 201 -8.72 -18.07 -5.76
C GLY A 201 -7.45 -17.82 -4.95
N GLY A 202 -6.38 -18.56 -5.25
CA GLY A 202 -5.11 -18.47 -4.55
C GLY A 202 -3.93 -19.01 -5.36
N VAL A 203 -2.71 -18.71 -4.91
CA VAL A 203 -1.47 -19.11 -5.58
C VAL A 203 -0.65 -20.03 -4.68
N LEU A 204 -0.22 -21.16 -5.24
CA LEU A 204 0.73 -22.08 -4.63
C LEU A 204 2.06 -22.05 -5.39
N LYS A 205 3.18 -21.89 -4.69
CA LYS A 205 4.52 -22.04 -5.29
C LYS A 205 5.03 -23.47 -5.08
N VAL A 206 5.44 -24.14 -6.16
CA VAL A 206 6.10 -25.45 -6.15
C VAL A 206 7.41 -25.35 -6.92
N GLY A 207 8.54 -25.45 -6.22
CA GLY A 207 9.85 -25.16 -6.81
C GLY A 207 9.91 -23.72 -7.33
N ASN A 208 10.17 -23.56 -8.63
CA ASN A 208 10.23 -22.26 -9.31
C ASN A 208 8.92 -21.89 -10.02
N THR A 209 7.88 -22.72 -9.92
CA THR A 209 6.61 -22.52 -10.61
C THR A 209 5.53 -22.10 -9.64
N TYR A 210 4.81 -21.04 -9.98
CA TYR A 210 3.59 -20.60 -9.33
C TYR A 210 2.40 -21.23 -10.04
N TYR A 211 1.45 -21.74 -9.25
CA TYR A 211 0.19 -22.29 -9.72
C TYR A 211 -0.95 -21.44 -9.17
N TRP A 212 -1.70 -20.80 -10.06
CA TRP A 212 -2.84 -19.98 -9.72
C TRP A 212 -4.12 -20.75 -9.96
N TYR A 213 -4.88 -20.94 -8.89
CA TYR A 213 -6.18 -21.60 -8.91
C TYR A 213 -7.27 -20.58 -8.65
N GLY A 214 -8.45 -20.79 -9.23
CA GLY A 214 -9.60 -19.95 -9.01
C GLY A 214 -10.83 -20.48 -9.73
N ALA A 215 -11.98 -19.90 -9.42
CA ALA A 215 -13.23 -20.28 -10.05
C ALA A 215 -13.31 -19.69 -11.46
N LYS A 216 -13.87 -20.48 -12.38
CA LYS A 216 -14.47 -20.01 -13.61
C LYS A 216 -15.98 -20.01 -13.42
N TYR A 217 -16.57 -18.82 -13.43
CA TYR A 217 -18.02 -18.65 -13.48
C TYR A 217 -18.50 -18.54 -14.93
N ASN A 218 -19.79 -18.76 -15.19
CA ASN A 218 -20.36 -18.56 -16.52
C ASN A 218 -20.57 -17.07 -16.84
N GLY A 219 -20.99 -16.26 -15.86
CA GLY A 219 -21.03 -14.80 -15.97
C GLY A 219 -19.69 -14.26 -16.44
N ALA A 220 -18.61 -14.71 -15.80
CA ALA A 220 -17.39 -15.17 -16.47
C ALA A 220 -17.15 -14.69 -17.89
N VAL A 221 -17.55 -15.62 -18.73
CA VAL A 221 -17.35 -15.68 -20.15
C VAL A 221 -18.24 -14.66 -20.85
N THR A 222 -19.46 -14.46 -20.35
CA THR A 222 -20.42 -13.54 -20.99
C THR A 222 -19.97 -12.09 -20.93
N TYR A 223 -19.44 -11.62 -19.80
CA TYR A 223 -18.95 -10.24 -19.70
C TYR A 223 -17.67 -10.03 -20.49
N TYR A 224 -16.76 -11.01 -20.53
CA TYR A 224 -15.58 -10.92 -21.40
C TYR A 224 -15.99 -10.69 -22.87
N ASN A 225 -17.02 -11.40 -23.33
CA ASN A 225 -17.51 -11.30 -24.71
C ASN A 225 -18.28 -10.02 -24.99
N ASN A 226 -18.89 -9.38 -23.98
CA ASN A 226 -19.65 -8.15 -24.15
C ASN A 226 -19.64 -7.27 -22.89
N PRO A 227 -18.51 -6.60 -22.59
CA PRO A 227 -18.37 -5.80 -21.37
C PRO A 227 -19.28 -4.55 -21.37
N GLY A 228 -19.72 -4.09 -22.55
CA GLY A 228 -20.62 -2.95 -22.71
C GLY A 228 -22.10 -3.26 -22.43
N ALA A 229 -22.49 -4.54 -22.29
CA ALA A 229 -23.86 -4.91 -21.93
C ALA A 229 -24.22 -4.62 -20.47
N GLY A 230 -23.24 -4.20 -19.67
CA GLY A 230 -23.41 -3.95 -18.24
C GLY A 230 -23.36 -5.23 -17.40
N LYS A 231 -23.80 -5.10 -16.15
CA LYS A 231 -23.79 -6.14 -15.11
C LYS A 231 -24.49 -7.42 -15.57
N ASN A 232 -23.86 -8.59 -15.35
CA ASN A 232 -24.50 -9.91 -15.46
C ASN A 232 -24.55 -10.60 -14.08
N GLY A 233 -25.72 -11.07 -13.66
CA GLY A 233 -25.91 -11.80 -12.40
C GLY A 233 -25.59 -13.30 -12.42
N ASP A 234 -25.10 -13.86 -13.53
CA ASP A 234 -24.79 -15.30 -13.63
C ASP A 234 -23.51 -15.67 -12.86
N THR A 235 -23.70 -16.18 -11.65
CA THR A 235 -22.62 -16.70 -10.79
C THR A 235 -22.48 -18.21 -10.85
N SER A 236 -23.06 -18.87 -11.86
CA SER A 236 -23.03 -20.33 -11.99
C SER A 236 -21.59 -20.83 -12.10
N PHE A 237 -21.22 -21.72 -11.19
CA PHE A 237 -19.90 -22.35 -11.17
C PHE A 237 -19.73 -23.33 -12.33
N ASN A 238 -18.62 -23.20 -13.06
CA ASN A 238 -18.25 -24.10 -14.14
C ASN A 238 -17.16 -25.09 -13.69
N ALA A 239 -16.00 -24.55 -13.29
CA ALA A 239 -14.84 -25.31 -12.88
C ALA A 239 -13.90 -24.47 -12.01
N ILE A 240 -13.02 -25.12 -11.27
CA ILE A 240 -11.78 -24.55 -10.76
C ILE A 240 -10.73 -24.76 -11.84
N THR A 241 -10.11 -23.67 -12.28
CA THR A 241 -9.02 -23.67 -13.25
C THR A 241 -7.68 -23.67 -12.55
N ALA A 242 -6.63 -24.15 -13.22
CA ALA A 242 -5.25 -23.91 -12.83
C ALA A 242 -4.46 -23.27 -13.97
N TYR A 243 -3.62 -22.30 -13.63
CA TYR A 243 -2.60 -21.72 -14.51
C TYR A 243 -1.23 -21.84 -13.86
N SER A 244 -0.18 -21.97 -14.66
CA SER A 244 1.20 -21.99 -14.18
C SER A 244 2.02 -20.81 -14.72
N SER A 245 2.96 -20.31 -13.93
CA SER A 245 3.88 -19.23 -14.33
C SER A 245 5.19 -19.35 -13.57
N THR A 246 6.30 -18.88 -14.15
CA THR A 246 7.59 -18.73 -13.45
C THR A 246 7.89 -17.27 -13.09
N ASP A 247 7.12 -16.32 -13.60
CA ASP A 247 7.39 -14.88 -13.49
C ASP A 247 6.20 -14.07 -12.94
N LEU A 248 5.07 -14.74 -12.64
CA LEU A 248 3.83 -14.14 -12.12
C LEU A 248 3.07 -13.24 -13.11
N ALA A 249 3.52 -13.13 -14.36
CA ALA A 249 2.89 -12.31 -15.39
C ALA A 249 2.41 -13.13 -16.59
N HIS A 250 3.22 -14.08 -17.05
CA HIS A 250 2.88 -14.94 -18.18
C HIS A 250 2.34 -16.28 -17.66
N TRP A 251 1.03 -16.47 -17.83
CA TRP A 251 0.30 -17.62 -17.30
C TRP A 251 -0.01 -18.63 -18.39
N LYS A 252 0.38 -19.89 -18.21
CA LYS A 252 0.00 -21.03 -19.04
C LYS A 252 -1.23 -21.70 -18.43
N PHE A 253 -2.28 -21.88 -19.21
CA PHE A 253 -3.42 -22.69 -18.77
C PHE A 253 -3.00 -24.16 -18.61
N GLU A 254 -3.26 -24.73 -17.44
CA GLU A 254 -2.95 -26.13 -17.14
C GLU A 254 -4.19 -27.02 -17.25
N GLY A 255 -5.37 -26.50 -16.92
CA GLY A 255 -6.62 -27.23 -17.08
C GLY A 255 -7.72 -26.80 -16.12
N ASN A 256 -8.91 -27.36 -16.35
CA ASN A 256 -10.00 -27.39 -15.38
C ASN A 256 -9.72 -28.51 -14.39
N VAL A 257 -9.15 -28.19 -13.24
CA VAL A 257 -8.63 -29.16 -12.28
C VAL A 257 -9.73 -29.79 -11.41
N LEU A 258 -10.90 -29.14 -11.31
CA LEU A 258 -12.09 -29.69 -10.66
C LEU A 258 -13.34 -29.06 -11.28
N THR A 259 -14.32 -29.84 -11.73
CA THR A 259 -15.52 -29.33 -12.42
C THR A 259 -16.78 -29.39 -11.55
N ALA A 260 -17.84 -28.70 -11.96
CA ALA A 260 -19.16 -28.84 -11.33
C ALA A 260 -19.67 -30.29 -11.38
N ALA A 261 -19.37 -31.03 -12.45
CA ALA A 261 -19.76 -32.44 -12.59
C ALA A 261 -19.04 -33.34 -11.58
N ASP A 262 -17.74 -33.08 -11.31
CA ASP A 262 -16.96 -33.80 -10.30
C ASP A 262 -17.54 -33.65 -8.88
N LEU A 263 -18.33 -32.60 -8.65
CA LEU A 263 -18.99 -32.32 -7.38
C LEU A 263 -20.42 -32.86 -7.30
N GLY A 264 -20.94 -33.47 -8.38
CA GLY A 264 -22.34 -33.90 -8.49
C GLY A 264 -23.31 -32.74 -8.75
N GLY A 265 -22.81 -31.63 -9.30
CA GLY A 265 -23.48 -30.33 -9.36
C GLY A 265 -23.16 -29.46 -8.14
N ALA A 266 -23.04 -28.15 -8.35
CA ALA A 266 -22.78 -27.19 -7.27
C ALA A 266 -23.50 -25.87 -7.52
N GLY A 267 -24.16 -25.32 -6.50
CA GLY A 267 -24.77 -24.00 -6.57
C GLY A 267 -23.75 -22.90 -6.40
N TRP A 268 -22.84 -23.05 -5.42
CA TRP A 268 -21.76 -22.12 -5.15
C TRP A 268 -20.45 -22.85 -4.86
N VAL A 269 -19.37 -22.41 -5.52
CA VAL A 269 -17.98 -22.78 -5.24
C VAL A 269 -17.14 -21.51 -5.37
N GLY A 270 -16.31 -21.22 -4.39
CA GLY A 270 -15.51 -20.00 -4.35
C GLY A 270 -14.51 -20.03 -3.20
N ARG A 271 -13.65 -19.00 -3.13
CA ARG A 271 -12.64 -18.84 -2.08
C ARG A 271 -11.70 -20.07 -1.99
N ILE A 272 -11.07 -20.35 -3.13
CA ILE A 272 -10.25 -21.55 -3.37
C ILE A 272 -8.82 -21.33 -2.86
N GLY A 273 -8.28 -22.34 -2.16
CA GLY A 273 -6.85 -22.42 -1.89
C GLY A 273 -6.32 -23.84 -2.04
N VAL A 274 -5.04 -23.98 -2.34
CA VAL A 274 -4.35 -25.27 -2.49
C VAL A 274 -3.09 -25.30 -1.64
N ALA A 275 -2.91 -26.36 -0.85
CA ALA A 275 -1.70 -26.57 -0.07
C ALA A 275 -1.16 -28.00 -0.30
N ARG A 276 0.17 -28.16 -0.31
CA ARG A 276 0.78 -29.48 -0.32
C ARG A 276 0.85 -30.00 1.11
N ASN A 277 0.24 -31.16 1.38
CA ASN A 277 0.38 -31.82 2.67
C ASN A 277 1.72 -32.59 2.72
N PRO A 278 2.63 -32.30 3.66
CA PRO A 278 3.94 -32.92 3.70
C PRO A 278 3.90 -34.41 4.07
N ASN A 279 2.91 -34.83 4.86
CA ASN A 279 2.79 -36.20 5.36
C ASN A 279 2.29 -37.19 4.29
N THR A 280 1.35 -36.75 3.46
CA THR A 280 0.79 -37.57 2.37
C THR A 280 1.46 -37.33 1.02
N GLY A 281 2.18 -36.21 0.88
CA GLY A 281 2.76 -35.74 -0.37
C GLY A 281 1.75 -35.22 -1.40
N LYS A 282 0.44 -35.25 -1.08
CA LYS A 282 -0.64 -34.82 -1.97
C LYS A 282 -0.84 -33.30 -1.91
N TYR A 283 -1.36 -32.76 -3.00
CA TYR A 283 -1.92 -31.41 -3.05
C TYR A 283 -3.39 -31.48 -2.64
N VAL A 284 -3.79 -30.60 -1.72
CA VAL A 284 -5.14 -30.55 -1.16
C VAL A 284 -5.75 -29.20 -1.52
N LEU A 285 -6.84 -29.25 -2.26
CA LEU A 285 -7.67 -28.10 -2.60
C LEU A 285 -8.77 -27.98 -1.56
N ILE A 286 -8.96 -26.77 -1.04
CA ILE A 286 -9.99 -26.40 -0.08
C ILE A 286 -10.81 -25.28 -0.69
N SER A 287 -12.13 -25.43 -0.69
CA SER A 287 -13.06 -24.45 -1.25
C SER A 287 -14.36 -24.44 -0.46
N GLN A 288 -15.06 -23.32 -0.50
CA GLN A 288 -16.49 -23.31 -0.18
C GLN A 288 -17.23 -24.21 -1.17
N LEU A 289 -18.24 -24.92 -0.68
CA LEU A 289 -19.22 -25.66 -1.47
C LEU A 289 -20.60 -25.46 -0.85
N ASN A 290 -21.43 -24.64 -1.50
CA ASN A 290 -22.72 -24.22 -0.98
C ASN A 290 -22.61 -23.68 0.46
N SER A 291 -23.19 -24.36 1.45
CA SER A 291 -23.17 -23.98 2.86
C SER A 291 -22.05 -24.62 3.69
N GLY A 292 -21.11 -25.34 3.06
CA GLY A 292 -20.02 -26.03 3.76
C GLY A 292 -18.70 -25.96 2.99
N LEU A 293 -17.79 -26.86 3.32
CA LEU A 293 -16.47 -26.97 2.67
C LEU A 293 -16.36 -28.26 1.87
N VAL A 294 -15.57 -28.20 0.81
CA VAL A 294 -15.09 -29.37 0.07
C VAL A 294 -13.58 -29.42 0.09
N PHE A 295 -13.06 -30.64 0.23
CA PHE A 295 -11.65 -30.97 0.11
C PHE A 295 -11.48 -31.92 -1.07
N ALA A 296 -10.52 -31.62 -1.94
CA ALA A 296 -10.17 -32.48 -3.06
C ALA A 296 -8.66 -32.69 -3.10
N THR A 297 -8.20 -33.81 -3.64
CA THR A 297 -6.75 -34.14 -3.67
C THR A 297 -6.26 -34.46 -5.07
N SER A 298 -4.99 -34.12 -5.33
CA SER A 298 -4.24 -34.55 -6.50
C SER A 298 -2.80 -34.92 -6.12
N SER A 299 -2.16 -35.78 -6.92
CA SER A 299 -0.74 -36.13 -6.77
C SER A 299 0.19 -35.09 -7.37
N THR A 300 -0.31 -34.25 -8.28
CA THR A 300 0.43 -33.17 -8.95
C THR A 300 -0.29 -31.83 -8.73
N PRO A 301 0.42 -30.69 -8.77
CA PRO A 301 -0.22 -29.40 -8.54
C PRO A 301 -1.23 -29.04 -9.65
N ASN A 302 -0.99 -29.47 -10.87
CA ASN A 302 -1.85 -29.22 -12.03
C ASN A 302 -2.69 -30.43 -12.47
N GLY A 303 -2.73 -31.49 -11.67
CA GLY A 303 -3.53 -32.68 -12.01
C GLY A 303 -5.02 -32.44 -11.82
N HIS A 304 -5.83 -33.39 -12.28
CA HIS A 304 -7.23 -33.47 -11.86
C HIS A 304 -7.30 -33.71 -10.34
N PHE A 305 -8.17 -32.98 -9.66
CA PHE A 305 -8.43 -33.12 -8.24
C PHE A 305 -9.69 -33.96 -8.03
N THR A 306 -9.58 -34.98 -7.19
CA THR A 306 -10.72 -35.83 -6.83
C THR A 306 -11.25 -35.40 -5.46
N LYS A 307 -12.57 -35.18 -5.37
CA LYS A 307 -13.26 -34.90 -4.10
C LYS A 307 -12.95 -36.00 -3.08
N ALA A 308 -12.44 -35.60 -1.92
CA ALA A 308 -11.98 -36.49 -0.87
C ALA A 308 -12.81 -36.36 0.41
N ALA A 309 -13.26 -35.16 0.76
CA ALA A 309 -14.07 -34.93 1.96
C ALA A 309 -14.97 -33.69 1.82
N THR A 310 -15.94 -33.58 2.72
CA THR A 310 -16.73 -32.37 2.95
C THR A 310 -16.86 -32.11 4.45
N GLN A 311 -17.01 -30.86 4.83
CA GLN A 311 -17.19 -30.47 6.23
C GLN A 311 -18.31 -29.44 6.35
N ALA A 312 -19.27 -29.71 7.25
CA ALA A 312 -20.47 -28.89 7.42
C ALA A 312 -20.40 -27.96 8.66
N THR A 313 -19.46 -28.22 9.58
CA THR A 313 -19.26 -27.42 10.79
C THR A 313 -17.78 -27.31 11.15
N ILE A 314 -17.38 -26.20 11.78
CA ILE A 314 -16.06 -25.99 12.40
C ILE A 314 -16.29 -25.64 13.87
N GLY A 315 -15.57 -26.32 14.77
CA GLY A 315 -15.66 -26.05 16.20
C GLY A 315 -15.18 -24.64 16.57
N ASN A 316 -15.78 -24.07 17.62
CA ASN A 316 -15.48 -22.72 18.13
C ASN A 316 -15.78 -21.55 17.18
N VAL A 317 -16.62 -21.76 16.16
CA VAL A 317 -17.02 -20.72 15.21
C VAL A 317 -18.47 -20.31 15.45
N VAL A 318 -18.73 -19.01 15.54
CA VAL A 318 -20.10 -18.49 15.62
C VAL A 318 -20.88 -18.86 14.36
N ASN A 319 -22.04 -19.51 14.51
CA ASN A 319 -22.83 -20.10 13.41
C ASN A 319 -22.12 -21.23 12.67
N ASP A 320 -21.17 -21.89 13.33
CA ASP A 320 -20.53 -23.15 12.97
C ASP A 320 -19.81 -23.21 11.62
N MET A 321 -19.77 -22.12 10.83
CA MET A 321 -19.20 -22.16 9.48
C MET A 321 -18.56 -20.86 9.03
N THR A 322 -17.73 -20.97 8.00
CA THR A 322 -17.04 -19.84 7.38
C THR A 322 -17.99 -19.01 6.51
N GLY A 323 -17.82 -17.70 6.56
CA GLY A 323 -18.10 -16.80 5.45
C GLY A 323 -16.96 -16.94 4.45
N ASP A 324 -16.43 -15.83 3.97
CA ASP A 324 -15.30 -15.85 3.04
C ASP A 324 -14.04 -16.40 3.70
N GLN A 325 -13.18 -17.03 2.91
CA GLN A 325 -12.00 -17.73 3.42
C GLN A 325 -10.81 -17.62 2.48
N SER A 326 -9.63 -17.94 3.00
CA SER A 326 -8.42 -18.21 2.23
C SER A 326 -7.56 -19.26 2.93
N VAL A 327 -6.71 -19.93 2.15
CA VAL A 327 -5.69 -20.84 2.68
C VAL A 327 -4.38 -20.09 2.82
N PHE A 328 -3.82 -20.12 4.04
CA PHE A 328 -2.50 -19.60 4.35
C PHE A 328 -1.58 -20.76 4.72
N VAL A 329 -0.35 -20.77 4.20
CA VAL A 329 0.67 -21.76 4.58
C VAL A 329 1.78 -21.02 5.31
N ASP A 330 2.03 -21.41 6.56
CA ASP A 330 3.08 -20.80 7.38
C ASP A 330 4.47 -21.35 7.00
N ASP A 331 5.52 -20.74 7.53
CA ASP A 331 6.91 -21.07 7.20
C ASP A 331 7.30 -22.51 7.59
N ASP A 332 6.59 -23.11 8.55
CA ASP A 332 6.75 -24.51 8.98
C ASP A 332 6.03 -25.51 8.06
N GLY A 333 5.35 -25.02 7.02
CA GLY A 333 4.56 -25.79 6.08
C GLY A 333 3.14 -26.12 6.56
N GLN A 334 2.75 -25.74 7.78
CA GLN A 334 1.38 -25.94 8.26
C GLN A 334 0.41 -25.03 7.53
N ALA A 335 -0.61 -25.63 6.92
CA ALA A 335 -1.70 -24.91 6.29
C ALA A 335 -2.79 -24.52 7.30
N TYR A 336 -3.33 -23.32 7.14
CA TYR A 336 -4.40 -22.74 7.93
C TYR A 336 -5.51 -22.24 7.01
N LEU A 337 -6.74 -22.26 7.52
CA LEU A 337 -7.87 -21.54 6.96
C LEU A 337 -8.03 -20.21 7.72
N ALA A 338 -8.01 -19.10 7.01
CA ALA A 338 -8.27 -17.76 7.53
C ALA A 338 -9.63 -17.28 7.01
N PHE A 339 -10.56 -16.94 7.90
CA PHE A 339 -11.95 -16.70 7.51
C PHE A 339 -12.74 -15.81 8.49
N SER A 340 -13.87 -15.28 8.04
CA SER A 340 -14.89 -14.68 8.90
C SER A 340 -16.03 -15.66 9.14
N ASN A 341 -16.87 -15.49 10.16
CA ASN A 341 -18.03 -16.37 10.35
C ASN A 341 -19.14 -16.17 9.30
N VAL A 342 -19.91 -17.22 9.00
CA VAL A 342 -20.85 -17.27 7.87
C VAL A 342 -21.95 -16.20 7.87
N ARG A 343 -22.46 -15.80 9.04
CA ARG A 343 -23.54 -14.80 9.16
C ARG A 343 -23.08 -13.60 9.96
N GLY A 344 -23.36 -12.41 9.45
CA GLY A 344 -22.92 -11.15 10.05
C GLY A 344 -21.42 -10.85 9.87
N ARG A 345 -20.58 -11.89 9.73
CA ARG A 345 -19.15 -11.80 9.40
C ARG A 345 -18.35 -10.89 10.35
N SER A 346 -18.81 -10.72 11.58
CA SER A 346 -18.21 -9.82 12.57
C SER A 346 -17.07 -10.47 13.36
N HIS A 347 -16.86 -11.78 13.23
CA HIS A 347 -15.82 -12.52 13.94
C HIS A 347 -14.84 -13.11 12.92
N LEU A 348 -13.54 -12.88 13.14
CA LEU A 348 -12.45 -13.37 12.30
C LEU A 348 -11.72 -14.52 13.00
N TYR A 349 -11.38 -15.53 12.22
CA TYR A 349 -10.84 -16.79 12.72
C TYR A 349 -9.64 -17.24 11.91
N VAL A 350 -8.78 -17.99 12.60
CA VAL A 350 -7.75 -18.82 11.97
C VAL A 350 -7.85 -20.23 12.53
N ALA A 351 -7.88 -21.23 11.66
CA ALA A 351 -7.98 -22.63 12.03
C ALA A 351 -6.94 -23.46 11.30
N ARG A 352 -6.36 -24.47 11.97
CA ARG A 352 -5.42 -25.39 11.32
C ARG A 352 -6.16 -26.33 10.38
N LEU A 353 -5.55 -26.65 9.24
CA LEU A 353 -5.90 -27.87 8.52
C LEU A 353 -5.26 -29.06 9.24
N ARG A 354 -6.01 -30.15 9.42
CA ARG A 354 -5.58 -31.35 10.15
C ARG A 354 -4.21 -31.84 9.65
N PRO A 355 -3.16 -31.86 10.47
CA PRO A 355 -1.79 -32.10 9.98
C PRO A 355 -1.58 -33.41 9.22
N SER A 356 -2.33 -34.47 9.56
CA SER A 356 -2.18 -35.78 8.93
C SER A 356 -2.48 -35.80 7.43
N ASP A 357 -3.38 -34.95 6.95
CA ASP A 357 -3.84 -35.00 5.55
C ASP A 357 -4.44 -33.70 4.97
N TYR A 358 -4.66 -32.66 5.79
CA TYR A 358 -5.37 -31.42 5.44
C TYR A 358 -6.81 -31.60 4.93
N LEU A 359 -7.46 -32.74 5.22
CA LEU A 359 -8.84 -33.05 4.80
C LEU A 359 -9.91 -32.67 5.84
N GLN A 360 -9.54 -31.88 6.85
CA GLN A 360 -10.44 -31.35 7.87
C GLN A 360 -9.88 -30.02 8.38
N VAL A 361 -10.77 -29.07 8.66
CA VAL A 361 -10.46 -27.86 9.43
C VAL A 361 -10.70 -28.16 10.90
N GLU A 362 -9.65 -27.99 11.71
CA GLU A 362 -9.67 -28.17 13.17
C GLU A 362 -10.48 -27.04 13.86
N PRO A 363 -10.84 -27.18 15.15
CA PRO A 363 -11.47 -26.10 15.90
C PRO A 363 -10.69 -24.78 15.78
N ALA A 364 -11.42 -23.70 15.53
CA ALA A 364 -10.84 -22.41 15.17
C ALA A 364 -10.42 -21.59 16.40
N ALA A 365 -9.42 -20.73 16.21
CA ALA A 365 -9.14 -19.63 17.12
C ALA A 365 -9.86 -18.37 16.62
N ASN A 366 -10.69 -17.76 17.46
CA ASN A 366 -11.19 -16.41 17.20
C ASN A 366 -10.05 -15.42 17.44
N ILE A 367 -9.67 -14.69 16.39
CA ILE A 367 -8.53 -13.77 16.42
C ILE A 367 -8.94 -12.32 16.58
N PHE A 368 -10.16 -11.95 16.18
CA PHE A 368 -10.64 -10.57 16.23
C PHE A 368 -12.16 -10.49 16.04
N ASN A 369 -12.80 -9.56 16.75
CA ASN A 369 -14.22 -9.23 16.58
C ASN A 369 -14.35 -7.78 16.12
N SER A 370 -14.86 -7.55 14.91
CA SER A 370 -15.07 -6.22 14.37
C SER A 370 -16.29 -5.56 15.02
N SER A 371 -16.08 -4.35 15.55
CA SER A 371 -17.15 -3.47 16.03
C SER A 371 -17.68 -2.54 14.94
N ALA A 372 -17.00 -2.44 13.79
CA ALA A 372 -17.29 -1.51 12.71
C ALA A 372 -18.18 -2.12 11.59
N GLY A 373 -18.67 -3.34 11.78
CA GLY A 373 -19.41 -4.11 10.76
C GLY A 373 -18.73 -5.43 10.44
N GLY A 374 -19.32 -6.20 9.51
CA GLY A 374 -18.73 -7.47 9.10
C GLY A 374 -17.51 -7.32 8.18
N ARG A 375 -16.75 -8.39 8.03
CA ARG A 375 -15.56 -8.46 7.20
C ARG A 375 -15.57 -9.68 6.29
N GLU A 376 -15.22 -9.50 5.03
CA GLU A 376 -15.23 -10.56 4.01
C GLU A 376 -14.02 -10.48 3.08
N GLY A 377 -13.96 -11.27 2.02
CA GLY A 377 -12.77 -11.32 1.15
C GLY A 377 -11.48 -11.64 1.92
N ASN A 378 -11.53 -12.52 2.90
CA ASN A 378 -10.45 -12.68 3.88
C ASN A 378 -9.17 -13.24 3.25
N VAL A 379 -8.04 -12.56 3.47
CA VAL A 379 -6.69 -12.99 3.05
C VAL A 379 -5.73 -12.94 4.23
N MET A 380 -4.79 -13.86 4.28
CA MET A 380 -3.75 -13.87 5.30
C MET A 380 -2.38 -14.09 4.67
N PHE A 381 -1.41 -13.28 5.08
CA PHE A 381 -0.02 -13.40 4.67
C PHE A 381 0.93 -13.09 5.83
N LYS A 382 2.20 -13.43 5.66
CA LYS A 382 3.25 -13.16 6.63
C LYS A 382 4.35 -12.32 5.99
N HIS A 383 4.81 -11.31 6.70
CA HIS A 383 5.95 -10.49 6.28
C HIS A 383 6.80 -10.13 7.51
N ALA A 384 8.12 -10.34 7.41
CA ALA A 384 9.08 -10.04 8.47
C ALA A 384 8.64 -10.54 9.88
N GLY A 385 8.16 -11.79 9.95
CA GLY A 385 7.71 -12.42 11.20
C GLY A 385 6.37 -11.91 11.75
N THR A 386 5.68 -11.02 11.04
CA THR A 386 4.36 -10.51 11.41
C THR A 386 3.31 -11.14 10.50
N TYR A 387 2.25 -11.67 11.10
CA TYR A 387 1.05 -12.12 10.40
C TYR A 387 0.12 -10.95 10.17
N TYR A 388 -0.40 -10.87 8.95
CA TYR A 388 -1.38 -9.89 8.52
C TYR A 388 -2.62 -10.66 8.10
N PHE A 389 -3.75 -10.36 8.72
CA PHE A 389 -5.05 -10.78 8.24
C PHE A 389 -5.73 -9.53 7.70
N CYS A 390 -6.10 -9.55 6.41
CA CYS A 390 -6.76 -8.44 5.76
C CYS A 390 -8.08 -8.87 5.12
N SER A 391 -9.02 -7.94 5.00
CA SER A 391 -10.39 -8.19 4.58
C SER A 391 -11.04 -6.94 3.97
N SER A 392 -12.13 -7.14 3.25
CA SER A 392 -13.01 -6.08 2.76
C SER A 392 -14.18 -5.84 3.72
N ASP A 393 -14.89 -4.74 3.52
CA ASP A 393 -16.17 -4.47 4.17
C ASP A 393 -17.32 -5.24 3.49
N LEU A 394 -18.51 -5.29 4.11
CA LEU A 394 -19.70 -5.96 3.58
C LEU A 394 -20.46 -5.11 2.55
N HIS A 395 -19.83 -4.91 1.40
CA HIS A 395 -20.46 -4.23 0.27
C HIS A 395 -20.86 -5.19 -0.87
N GLY A 396 -20.94 -6.48 -0.55
CA GLY A 396 -21.26 -7.53 -1.50
C GLY A 396 -20.16 -7.61 -2.55
N TRP A 397 -20.52 -7.45 -3.81
CA TRP A 397 -19.58 -7.52 -4.92
C TRP A 397 -18.84 -6.21 -5.18
N ASN A 398 -19.16 -5.16 -4.44
CA ASN A 398 -18.50 -3.88 -4.62
C ASN A 398 -17.17 -3.81 -3.85
N ALA A 399 -16.24 -3.05 -4.37
CA ALA A 399 -14.96 -2.77 -3.73
C ALA A 399 -15.13 -2.00 -2.40
N SER A 400 -14.08 -2.03 -1.57
CA SER A 400 -13.99 -1.24 -0.35
C SER A 400 -12.53 -0.94 0.01
N HIS A 401 -12.33 -0.19 1.08
CA HIS A 401 -11.05 -0.21 1.80
C HIS A 401 -10.65 -1.65 2.13
N THR A 402 -9.35 -1.90 2.17
CA THR A 402 -8.82 -3.12 2.78
C THR A 402 -8.53 -2.84 4.25
N TYR A 403 -9.18 -3.57 5.13
CA TYR A 403 -8.94 -3.53 6.56
C TYR A 403 -7.94 -4.60 6.95
N CYS A 404 -7.05 -4.33 7.89
CA CYS A 404 -6.05 -5.28 8.35
C CYS A 404 -5.95 -5.29 9.88
N ILE A 405 -5.56 -6.46 10.40
CA ILE A 405 -5.12 -6.69 11.77
C ILE A 405 -3.79 -7.45 11.72
N THR A 406 -2.95 -7.27 12.74
CA THR A 406 -1.60 -7.85 12.75
C THR A 406 -1.27 -8.56 14.05
N SER A 407 -0.47 -9.62 13.98
CA SER A 407 0.04 -10.32 15.17
C SER A 407 1.44 -10.91 14.93
N SER A 408 2.16 -11.19 16.00
CA SER A 408 3.37 -12.03 15.97
C SER A 408 3.05 -13.54 16.12
N LYS A 409 1.79 -13.89 16.38
CA LYS A 409 1.31 -15.26 16.55
C LYS A 409 0.13 -15.50 15.62
N VAL A 410 0.14 -16.63 14.91
CA VAL A 410 -0.90 -16.99 13.94
C VAL A 410 -2.33 -16.98 14.51
N SER A 411 -2.51 -17.35 15.79
CA SER A 411 -3.84 -17.63 16.37
C SER A 411 -4.24 -16.74 17.55
N SER A 412 -3.51 -15.68 17.88
CA SER A 412 -3.83 -14.81 19.03
C SER A 412 -3.07 -13.49 19.00
N GLY A 413 -3.46 -12.52 19.82
CA GLY A 413 -2.70 -11.30 20.06
C GLY A 413 -2.73 -10.30 18.90
N TYR A 414 -3.84 -10.29 18.14
CA TYR A 414 -4.00 -9.37 17.03
C TYR A 414 -4.23 -7.94 17.50
N SER A 415 -3.72 -6.99 16.72
CA SER A 415 -3.89 -5.55 16.91
C SER A 415 -5.34 -5.12 16.77
N SER A 416 -5.63 -3.85 17.11
CA SER A 416 -6.80 -3.18 16.56
C SER A 416 -6.76 -3.17 15.03
N GLU A 417 -7.94 -3.15 14.43
CA GLU A 417 -8.10 -3.01 12.99
C GLU A 417 -7.65 -1.62 12.51
N PHE A 418 -7.07 -1.57 11.31
CA PHE A 418 -6.72 -0.34 10.60
C PHE A 418 -6.95 -0.51 9.09
N VAL A 419 -7.12 0.60 8.38
CA VAL A 419 -7.20 0.59 6.90
C VAL A 419 -5.78 0.51 6.33
N MET A 420 -5.55 -0.41 5.38
CA MET A 420 -4.31 -0.51 4.64
C MET A 420 -4.08 0.78 3.87
N GLN A 421 -2.92 1.41 4.11
CA GLN A 421 -2.56 2.68 3.47
C GLN A 421 -2.57 2.53 1.95
N GLY A 422 -3.11 3.52 1.25
CA GLY A 422 -3.14 3.55 -0.22
C GLY A 422 -4.40 2.93 -0.84
N THR A 423 -5.37 2.51 -0.03
CA THR A 423 -6.63 1.94 -0.53
C THR A 423 -7.78 2.95 -0.59
N ASP A 424 -7.70 4.09 0.09
CA ASP A 424 -8.83 5.03 0.23
C ASP A 424 -9.23 5.74 -1.07
N ALA A 425 -8.26 5.99 -1.95
CA ALA A 425 -8.48 6.80 -3.15
C ALA A 425 -9.22 6.07 -4.28
N ASP A 426 -9.25 4.74 -4.27
CA ASP A 426 -9.88 3.92 -5.31
C ASP A 426 -10.43 2.58 -4.82
N PHE A 427 -10.52 2.39 -3.50
CA PHE A 427 -10.96 1.16 -2.85
C PHE A 427 -10.20 -0.06 -3.35
N SER A 428 -8.88 -0.03 -3.11
CA SER A 428 -7.97 -1.12 -3.45
C SER A 428 -7.97 -1.41 -4.96
N HIS A 429 -7.84 -0.37 -5.78
CA HIS A 429 -7.89 -0.46 -7.24
C HIS A 429 -9.22 -1.02 -7.79
N VAL A 430 -10.33 -0.64 -7.15
CA VAL A 430 -11.70 -1.09 -7.46
C VAL A 430 -11.79 -2.62 -7.37
N THR A 431 -11.27 -3.19 -6.29
CA THR A 431 -11.34 -4.64 -6.04
C THR A 431 -11.79 -4.99 -4.63
N GLN A 432 -12.29 -6.21 -4.51
CA GLN A 432 -12.38 -6.88 -3.22
C GLN A 432 -11.12 -7.74 -3.02
N THR A 433 -10.62 -7.78 -1.79
CA THR A 433 -9.53 -8.69 -1.38
C THR A 433 -9.83 -10.14 -1.81
N GLY A 434 -8.91 -10.73 -2.58
CA GLY A 434 -9.06 -12.09 -3.13
C GLY A 434 -7.96 -13.03 -2.67
N LEU A 435 -6.70 -12.65 -2.86
CA LEU A 435 -5.52 -13.42 -2.50
C LEU A 435 -4.37 -12.50 -2.03
N ALA A 436 -3.49 -13.05 -1.20
CA ALA A 436 -2.22 -12.40 -0.87
C ALA A 436 -1.15 -13.44 -0.55
N PHE A 437 0.07 -13.24 -1.02
CA PHE A 437 1.19 -14.15 -0.75
C PHE A 437 2.53 -13.44 -0.83
N ALA A 438 3.51 -13.93 -0.07
CA ALA A 438 4.88 -13.41 -0.14
C ALA A 438 5.59 -13.88 -1.41
N VAL A 439 6.27 -12.97 -2.08
CA VAL A 439 7.21 -13.24 -3.17
C VAL A 439 8.61 -13.01 -2.64
N ASN A 440 9.34 -14.11 -2.43
CA ASN A 440 10.70 -14.09 -1.92
C ASN A 440 11.66 -14.46 -3.05
N GLY A 441 12.63 -13.59 -3.32
CA GLY A 441 13.65 -13.83 -4.33
C GLY A 441 15.06 -13.51 -3.85
N SER A 442 16.01 -13.53 -4.78
CA SER A 442 17.44 -13.45 -4.46
C SER A 442 17.91 -12.07 -3.97
N ALA A 443 17.16 -11.00 -4.27
CA ALA A 443 17.53 -9.62 -3.95
C ALA A 443 16.58 -8.95 -2.94
N GLY A 444 15.38 -9.51 -2.73
CA GLY A 444 14.41 -8.95 -1.82
C GLY A 444 13.15 -9.79 -1.69
N SER A 445 12.15 -9.19 -1.04
CA SER A 445 10.83 -9.77 -0.93
C SER A 445 9.77 -8.68 -0.93
N PHE A 446 8.60 -8.98 -1.46
CA PHE A 446 7.40 -8.17 -1.33
C PHE A 446 6.18 -9.06 -1.13
N VAL A 447 5.03 -8.47 -0.81
CA VAL A 447 3.76 -9.21 -0.79
C VAL A 447 3.01 -8.91 -2.06
N MET A 448 2.64 -9.94 -2.81
CA MET A 448 1.67 -9.84 -3.88
C MET A 448 0.29 -9.76 -3.25
N PHE A 449 -0.48 -8.75 -3.61
CA PHE A 449 -1.90 -8.66 -3.32
C PHE A 449 -2.67 -8.81 -4.62
N GLY A 450 -3.69 -9.68 -4.63
CA GLY A 450 -4.61 -9.83 -5.74
C GLY A 450 -6.04 -9.60 -5.28
N GLY A 451 -6.72 -8.70 -5.97
CA GLY A 451 -8.14 -8.47 -5.79
C GLY A 451 -8.94 -8.85 -7.03
N ASP A 452 -10.19 -9.24 -6.79
CA ASP A 452 -11.16 -9.48 -7.83
C ASP A 452 -12.04 -8.23 -8.00
N ARG A 453 -12.15 -7.76 -9.24
CA ARG A 453 -13.08 -6.72 -9.66
C ARG A 453 -14.42 -7.35 -9.99
N TRP A 454 -15.32 -7.38 -9.01
CA TRP A 454 -16.60 -8.08 -9.15
C TRP A 454 -17.77 -7.22 -9.64
N SER A 455 -18.25 -6.24 -8.86
CA SER A 455 -19.56 -5.55 -8.89
C SER A 455 -20.71 -6.24 -9.66
N ASP A 456 -20.79 -7.54 -9.42
CA ASP A 456 -21.55 -8.60 -10.08
C ASP A 456 -21.33 -8.77 -11.58
N PHE A 457 -20.24 -9.48 -11.79
CA PHE A 457 -19.65 -9.89 -13.04
C PHE A 457 -19.20 -8.76 -13.97
N ALA A 458 -18.67 -7.72 -13.33
CA ALA A 458 -17.70 -6.72 -13.74
C ALA A 458 -18.25 -5.44 -14.41
N GLY A 459 -19.48 -5.05 -14.10
CA GLY A 459 -20.03 -3.73 -14.43
C GLY A 459 -19.38 -2.53 -13.72
N ASN A 460 -18.13 -2.62 -13.24
CA ASN A 460 -17.34 -1.59 -12.56
C ASN A 460 -15.93 -1.42 -13.15
N GLY A 461 -15.81 -1.55 -14.47
CA GLY A 461 -14.56 -1.38 -15.22
C GLY A 461 -14.07 -2.66 -15.88
N ILE A 462 -12.98 -2.56 -16.65
CA ILE A 462 -12.47 -3.65 -17.50
C ILE A 462 -11.52 -4.57 -16.73
N GLY A 463 -11.58 -5.87 -17.00
CA GLY A 463 -10.68 -6.86 -16.42
C GLY A 463 -11.07 -7.33 -15.03
N TYR A 464 -10.86 -8.63 -14.75
CA TYR A 464 -11.27 -9.24 -13.48
C TYR A 464 -10.21 -9.12 -12.38
N ASN A 465 -8.95 -9.32 -12.75
CA ASN A 465 -7.86 -9.52 -11.80
C ASN A 465 -7.05 -8.24 -11.69
N GLN A 466 -6.95 -7.68 -10.49
CA GLN A 466 -6.09 -6.53 -10.23
C GLN A 466 -5.06 -6.92 -9.18
N TRP A 467 -3.82 -7.04 -9.63
CA TRP A 467 -2.72 -7.48 -8.77
C TRP A 467 -1.72 -6.37 -8.60
N VAL A 468 -1.30 -6.13 -7.35
CA VAL A 468 -0.38 -5.06 -7.00
C VAL A 468 0.64 -5.53 -5.96
N PRO A 469 1.82 -4.91 -5.93
CA PRO A 469 2.76 -5.13 -4.85
C PRO A 469 2.35 -4.34 -3.60
N VAL A 470 2.46 -4.98 -2.43
CA VAL A 470 2.38 -4.32 -1.13
C VAL A 470 3.80 -4.11 -0.61
N SER A 471 4.10 -2.84 -0.32
CA SER A 471 5.33 -2.42 0.35
C SER A 471 5.09 -2.18 1.84
N PHE A 472 6.16 -1.99 2.61
CA PHE A 472 6.07 -1.81 4.05
C PHE A 472 6.86 -0.59 4.52
N ASN A 473 6.25 0.22 5.38
CA ASN A 473 6.95 1.18 6.21
C ASN A 473 6.94 0.66 7.65
N GLY A 474 8.05 0.03 8.07
CA GLY A 474 8.08 -0.77 9.29
C GLY A 474 7.08 -1.93 9.19
N LYS A 475 6.07 -1.95 10.05
CA LYS A 475 4.98 -2.95 10.01
C LYS A 475 3.76 -2.49 9.23
N THR A 476 3.70 -1.25 8.78
CA THR A 476 2.54 -0.70 8.08
C THR A 476 2.54 -1.13 6.61
N PRO A 477 1.56 -1.93 6.16
CA PRO A 477 1.44 -2.30 4.76
C PRO A 477 0.91 -1.12 3.95
N ILE A 478 1.49 -0.93 2.76
CA ILE A 478 1.14 0.11 1.79
C ILE A 478 0.75 -0.57 0.49
N PHE A 479 -0.51 -0.41 0.12
CA PHE A 479 -1.07 -0.83 -1.15
C PHE A 479 -0.58 0.11 -2.26
N ASN A 480 0.19 -0.41 -3.21
CA ASN A 480 0.65 0.39 -4.36
C ASN A 480 -0.37 0.24 -5.50
N SER A 481 -1.35 1.13 -5.56
CA SER A 481 -2.34 1.13 -6.64
C SER A 481 -1.67 1.45 -7.98
N LEU A 482 -1.50 0.43 -8.83
CA LEU A 482 -0.75 0.51 -10.08
C LEU A 482 -1.55 -0.15 -11.21
N SER A 483 -1.77 0.58 -12.29
CA SER A 483 -2.37 0.03 -13.52
C SER A 483 -1.35 -0.74 -14.37
N GLN A 484 -0.05 -0.42 -14.23
CA GLN A 484 1.02 -1.20 -14.84
C GLN A 484 2.26 -1.22 -13.95
N TRP A 485 2.88 -2.38 -13.82
CA TRP A 485 4.11 -2.56 -13.06
C TRP A 485 4.95 -3.72 -13.56
N ASN A 486 6.22 -3.75 -13.21
CA ASN A 486 7.12 -4.85 -13.55
C ASN A 486 7.38 -5.69 -12.30
N VAL A 487 7.30 -7.01 -12.43
CA VAL A 487 7.65 -7.98 -11.40
C VAL A 487 8.87 -8.78 -11.83
N ASP A 488 9.86 -8.88 -10.95
CA ASP A 488 10.94 -9.86 -11.06
C ASP A 488 10.76 -10.86 -9.92
N ALA A 489 10.05 -11.94 -10.20
CA ALA A 489 9.72 -12.97 -9.21
C ALA A 489 10.98 -13.69 -8.71
N ALA A 490 12.00 -13.86 -9.55
CA ALA A 490 13.25 -14.52 -9.19
C ALA A 490 14.10 -13.65 -8.25
N ALA A 491 14.16 -12.35 -8.51
CA ALA A 491 14.83 -11.39 -7.63
C ALA A 491 13.98 -11.02 -6.40
N GLY A 492 12.66 -11.19 -6.46
CA GLY A 492 11.75 -10.76 -5.39
C GLY A 492 11.61 -9.24 -5.34
N THR A 493 11.63 -8.61 -6.51
CA THR A 493 11.59 -7.15 -6.65
C THR A 493 10.51 -6.72 -7.63
N TRP A 494 10.15 -5.44 -7.59
CA TRP A 494 9.18 -4.86 -8.50
C TRP A 494 9.51 -3.39 -8.78
N SER A 495 8.91 -2.83 -9.84
CA SER A 495 9.01 -1.40 -10.15
C SER A 495 7.74 -0.90 -10.83
N VAL A 496 7.50 0.42 -10.78
CA VAL A 496 6.40 1.04 -11.51
C VAL A 496 6.62 0.90 -13.02
N GLY A 497 5.58 0.49 -13.74
CA GLY A 497 5.62 0.26 -15.18
C GLY A 497 5.60 1.57 -15.95
N ARG A 498 6.14 1.57 -17.17
CA ARG A 498 6.17 2.79 -18.01
C ARG A 498 4.77 3.26 -18.40
N GLY A 499 3.84 2.33 -18.58
CA GLY A 499 2.43 2.59 -18.88
C GLY A 499 1.55 2.81 -17.66
N ASN A 500 2.11 3.01 -16.46
CA ASN A 500 1.30 3.25 -15.28
C ASN A 500 0.53 4.56 -15.41
N ASN A 501 -0.79 4.47 -15.33
CA ASN A 501 -1.69 5.58 -15.06
C ASN A 501 -1.56 6.01 -13.60
N TYR A 502 -1.20 7.27 -13.38
CA TYR A 502 -1.07 7.85 -12.04
C TYR A 502 -2.37 8.46 -11.50
N VAL A 503 -3.44 8.54 -12.30
CA VAL A 503 -4.78 8.91 -11.82
C VAL A 503 -5.40 7.70 -11.12
N LEU A 504 -5.88 7.89 -9.90
CA LEU A 504 -6.60 6.87 -9.14
C LEU A 504 -8.10 6.99 -9.37
N ASN A 505 -8.84 5.87 -9.26
CA ASN A 505 -10.28 5.85 -9.59
C ASN A 505 -10.60 6.58 -10.93
N PRO A 506 -9.87 6.28 -12.02
CA PRO A 506 -9.93 7.06 -13.26
C PRO A 506 -11.29 6.99 -13.96
N SER A 507 -12.04 5.91 -13.71
CA SER A 507 -13.38 5.66 -14.25
C SER A 507 -14.51 5.90 -13.23
N VAL A 508 -14.20 6.41 -12.03
CA VAL A 508 -15.20 6.73 -10.99
C VAL A 508 -16.00 5.50 -10.50
N GLU A 509 -15.43 4.31 -10.66
CA GLU A 509 -16.09 3.04 -10.35
C GLU A 509 -16.01 2.65 -8.87
N ALA A 510 -15.03 3.18 -8.14
CA ALA A 510 -14.87 2.91 -6.70
C ALA A 510 -16.10 3.34 -5.89
N ASP A 511 -16.90 4.27 -6.41
CA ASP A 511 -17.96 4.95 -5.67
C ASP A 511 -19.25 4.14 -5.53
N ARG A 512 -19.47 3.14 -6.39
CA ARG A 512 -20.50 2.05 -6.29
C ARG A 512 -21.95 2.49 -6.42
N VAL A 513 -22.28 3.66 -5.91
CA VAL A 513 -23.61 4.28 -5.86
C VAL A 513 -23.52 5.72 -6.33
N SER A 514 -24.66 6.34 -6.61
CA SER A 514 -24.67 7.77 -6.93
C SER A 514 -24.23 8.58 -5.71
N GLN A 515 -23.26 9.47 -5.88
CA GLN A 515 -22.76 10.36 -4.86
C GLN A 515 -22.04 11.60 -5.44
N SER A 516 -21.96 12.65 -4.62
CA SER A 516 -21.27 13.90 -4.95
C SER A 516 -19.80 13.96 -4.49
N THR A 517 -19.38 13.00 -3.66
CA THR A 517 -18.02 12.91 -3.14
C THR A 517 -17.38 11.64 -3.68
N MET A 518 -16.57 11.76 -4.73
CA MET A 518 -15.98 10.61 -5.41
C MET A 518 -14.63 10.24 -4.79
N ALA A 519 -14.38 8.96 -4.56
CA ALA A 519 -13.13 8.46 -4.01
C ALA A 519 -11.93 8.94 -4.86
N GLY A 520 -10.89 9.45 -4.20
CA GLY A 520 -9.68 9.95 -4.85
C GLY A 520 -9.82 11.33 -5.51
N TRP A 521 -11.03 11.88 -5.64
CA TRP A 521 -11.28 13.16 -6.32
C TRP A 521 -11.71 14.26 -5.35
N THR A 522 -11.17 15.46 -5.53
CA THR A 522 -11.67 16.68 -4.87
C THR A 522 -12.62 17.41 -5.80
N GLY A 523 -13.90 17.51 -5.44
CA GLY A 523 -14.93 18.19 -6.23
C GLY A 523 -15.49 19.44 -5.54
N SER A 524 -15.92 20.42 -6.34
CA SER A 524 -16.73 21.56 -5.89
C SER A 524 -18.23 21.22 -5.91
N ALA A 525 -19.08 22.20 -5.61
CA ALA A 525 -20.51 22.12 -5.93
C ALA A 525 -20.74 21.77 -7.41
N ASN A 526 -21.88 21.15 -7.69
CA ASN A 526 -22.34 20.73 -9.03
C ASN A 526 -21.49 19.62 -9.68
N VAL A 527 -20.73 18.88 -8.88
CA VAL A 527 -19.98 17.69 -9.28
C VAL A 527 -20.61 16.45 -8.64
N ALA A 528 -20.82 15.39 -9.41
CA ALA A 528 -21.22 14.07 -8.94
C ALA A 528 -20.78 12.99 -9.91
N ASN A 529 -20.86 11.72 -9.51
CA ASN A 529 -20.84 10.63 -10.48
C ASN A 529 -22.23 10.50 -11.16
N HIS A 530 -22.22 9.98 -12.38
CA HIS A 530 -23.36 9.91 -13.27
C HIS A 530 -23.40 8.56 -13.98
N SER A 531 -24.59 7.96 -14.06
CA SER A 531 -24.77 6.65 -14.70
C SER A 531 -24.65 6.77 -16.22
N GLY A 532 -23.80 5.94 -16.82
CA GLY A 532 -23.48 5.96 -18.23
C GLY A 532 -22.05 6.43 -18.45
N GLY A 533 -21.09 5.53 -18.22
CA GLY A 533 -19.67 5.72 -18.50
C GLY A 533 -19.30 5.49 -19.97
N HIS A 534 -18.06 5.81 -20.30
CA HIS A 534 -17.36 5.31 -21.47
C HIS A 534 -16.95 3.85 -21.25
N THR A 535 -16.37 3.55 -20.09
CA THR A 535 -16.25 2.18 -19.58
C THR A 535 -17.03 2.02 -18.29
N GLY A 536 -17.40 0.79 -17.95
CA GLY A 536 -18.14 0.51 -16.72
C GLY A 536 -19.50 1.22 -16.65
N ARG A 537 -19.89 1.59 -15.43
CA ARG A 537 -21.20 2.15 -15.08
C ARG A 537 -21.16 3.66 -14.89
N TRP A 538 -20.08 4.20 -14.33
CA TRP A 538 -20.03 5.57 -13.85
C TRP A 538 -19.17 6.44 -14.75
N SER A 539 -19.52 7.72 -14.79
CA SER A 539 -18.65 8.79 -15.25
C SER A 539 -18.77 9.96 -14.28
N MET A 540 -17.84 10.88 -14.35
CA MET A 540 -17.91 12.16 -13.66
C MET A 540 -18.85 13.11 -14.39
N ALA A 541 -19.67 13.87 -13.67
CA ALA A 541 -20.57 14.88 -14.21
C ALA A 541 -20.39 16.25 -13.57
N GLN A 542 -20.50 17.28 -14.41
CA GLN A 542 -20.73 18.66 -13.99
C GLN A 542 -22.04 19.16 -14.61
N SER A 543 -23.00 19.57 -13.80
CA SER A 543 -24.29 20.09 -14.29
C SER A 543 -25.08 20.83 -13.20
N ALA A 544 -25.83 21.86 -13.58
CA ALA A 544 -26.81 22.51 -12.72
C ALA A 544 -27.96 23.16 -13.54
N SER A 545 -29.10 23.41 -12.90
CA SER A 545 -30.25 24.09 -13.51
C SER A 545 -30.11 25.62 -13.54
N SER A 546 -29.14 26.19 -12.82
CA SER A 546 -28.73 27.60 -12.87
C SER A 546 -27.30 27.70 -13.41
N ALA A 547 -26.86 28.91 -13.77
CA ALA A 547 -25.47 29.12 -14.17
C ALA A 547 -24.52 28.78 -13.02
N TYR A 548 -23.40 28.13 -13.32
CA TYR A 548 -22.52 27.57 -12.30
C TYR A 548 -21.04 27.62 -12.71
N THR A 549 -20.18 27.51 -11.69
CA THR A 549 -18.80 27.07 -11.87
C THR A 549 -18.65 25.71 -11.20
N ALA A 550 -17.86 24.84 -11.80
CA ALA A 550 -17.55 23.53 -11.24
C ALA A 550 -16.08 23.19 -11.49
N ASN A 551 -15.48 22.48 -10.55
CA ASN A 551 -14.12 21.97 -10.66
C ASN A 551 -14.00 20.64 -9.92
N VAL A 552 -13.25 19.72 -10.51
CA VAL A 552 -12.96 18.41 -9.93
C VAL A 552 -11.57 17.97 -10.37
N TYR A 553 -10.77 17.51 -9.41
CA TYR A 553 -9.34 17.30 -9.64
C TYR A 553 -8.69 16.30 -8.68
N GLN A 554 -7.49 15.84 -9.05
CA GLN A 554 -6.55 15.15 -8.16
C GLN A 554 -5.24 15.93 -8.09
N ASN A 555 -4.65 15.96 -6.89
CA ASN A 555 -3.25 16.33 -6.70
C ASN A 555 -2.43 15.04 -6.65
N ILE A 556 -1.51 14.88 -7.59
CA ILE A 556 -0.80 13.63 -7.81
C ILE A 556 0.70 13.86 -7.62
N SER A 557 1.32 13.03 -6.77
CA SER A 557 2.78 12.97 -6.67
C SER A 557 3.32 12.05 -7.77
N VAL A 558 4.22 12.56 -8.60
CA VAL A 558 4.78 11.82 -9.74
C VAL A 558 6.27 12.10 -9.87
N PRO A 559 7.08 11.16 -10.40
CA PRO A 559 8.47 11.47 -10.75
C PRO A 559 8.57 12.66 -11.72
N ASN A 560 9.69 13.37 -11.70
CA ASN A 560 9.98 14.33 -12.77
C ASN A 560 10.08 13.60 -14.11
N GLY A 561 9.54 14.21 -15.16
CA GLY A 561 9.46 13.61 -16.49
C GLY A 561 8.43 14.32 -17.37
N THR A 562 8.24 13.81 -18.58
CA THR A 562 7.23 14.33 -19.51
C THR A 562 6.01 13.42 -19.51
N TYR A 563 4.82 14.00 -19.40
CA TYR A 563 3.57 13.26 -19.27
C TYR A 563 2.57 13.61 -20.38
N THR A 564 1.66 12.68 -20.62
CA THR A 564 0.41 12.93 -21.35
C THR A 564 -0.76 12.74 -20.40
N LEU A 565 -1.62 13.74 -20.32
CA LEU A 565 -2.92 13.67 -19.66
C LEU A 565 -4.01 13.45 -20.72
N SER A 566 -4.90 12.48 -20.52
CA SER A 566 -6.08 12.28 -21.35
C SER A 566 -7.33 12.00 -20.53
N ALA A 567 -8.50 12.23 -21.10
CA ALA A 567 -9.79 11.77 -20.58
C ALA A 567 -10.75 11.57 -21.75
N TRP A 568 -11.72 10.67 -21.59
CA TRP A 568 -12.88 10.58 -22.47
C TRP A 568 -13.94 11.58 -22.01
N VAL A 569 -14.48 12.38 -22.92
CA VAL A 569 -15.43 13.44 -22.57
C VAL A 569 -16.68 13.46 -23.46
N LYS A 570 -17.78 13.95 -22.89
CA LYS A 570 -18.96 14.46 -23.57
C LYS A 570 -19.29 15.84 -23.03
N SER A 571 -19.85 16.71 -23.87
CA SER A 571 -20.19 18.08 -23.48
C SER A 571 -21.42 18.55 -24.22
N SER A 572 -22.32 19.25 -23.53
CA SER A 572 -23.46 19.90 -24.17
C SER A 572 -23.02 20.96 -25.19
N GLY A 573 -21.85 21.57 -24.96
CA GLY A 573 -21.45 22.83 -25.56
C GLY A 573 -22.18 24.03 -24.95
N GLY A 574 -21.70 25.24 -25.27
CA GLY A 574 -22.32 26.50 -24.87
C GLY A 574 -21.88 27.06 -23.52
N GLN A 575 -20.95 26.39 -22.83
CA GLN A 575 -20.29 26.92 -21.64
C GLN A 575 -19.47 28.18 -21.98
N LYS A 576 -19.30 29.09 -21.03
CA LYS A 576 -18.39 30.24 -21.19
C LYS A 576 -16.94 29.77 -21.25
N SER A 577 -16.60 28.77 -20.45
CA SER A 577 -15.36 28.02 -20.55
C SER A 577 -15.51 26.63 -19.95
N ALA A 578 -14.78 25.66 -20.49
CA ALA A 578 -14.73 24.29 -20.00
C ALA A 578 -13.43 23.64 -20.48
N ASN A 579 -12.66 23.05 -19.56
CA ASN A 579 -11.31 22.55 -19.86
C ASN A 579 -11.02 21.24 -19.11
N LEU A 580 -10.40 20.29 -19.81
CA LEU A 580 -9.43 19.39 -19.19
C LEU A 580 -8.15 20.20 -18.94
N TYR A 581 -7.54 20.08 -17.76
CA TYR A 581 -6.36 20.88 -17.43
C TYR A 581 -5.28 20.11 -16.66
N ALA A 582 -4.05 20.63 -16.76
CA ALA A 582 -2.91 20.27 -15.94
C ALA A 582 -2.25 21.54 -15.37
N LYS A 583 -1.98 21.58 -14.06
CA LYS A 583 -1.29 22.71 -13.41
C LYS A 583 -0.45 22.24 -12.22
N ASN A 584 0.25 23.19 -11.58
CA ASN A 584 1.11 22.94 -10.41
C ASN A 584 2.24 21.92 -10.65
N TYR A 585 2.65 21.72 -11.90
CA TYR A 585 3.69 20.75 -12.28
C TYR A 585 5.10 21.35 -12.44
N GLY A 586 5.27 22.61 -12.04
CA GLY A 586 6.48 23.41 -12.26
C GLY A 586 6.39 24.35 -13.46
N GLY A 587 5.43 24.14 -14.36
CA GLY A 587 5.07 25.05 -15.46
C GLY A 587 3.73 25.77 -15.25
N GLY A 588 3.37 26.62 -16.23
CA GLY A 588 2.06 27.29 -16.26
C GLY A 588 0.91 26.33 -16.56
N GLN A 589 -0.32 26.68 -16.16
CA GLN A 589 -1.49 25.84 -16.42
C GLN A 589 -1.67 25.60 -17.93
N LEU A 590 -1.86 24.33 -18.30
CA LEU A 590 -2.21 23.90 -19.64
C LEU A 590 -3.69 23.52 -19.67
N ASN A 591 -4.37 23.88 -20.76
CA ASN A 591 -5.79 23.62 -20.96
C ASN A 591 -6.03 22.95 -22.30
N ARG A 592 -6.95 21.99 -22.32
CA ARG A 592 -7.59 21.47 -23.52
C ARG A 592 -9.08 21.80 -23.43
N SER A 593 -9.55 22.70 -24.31
CA SER A 593 -10.94 23.12 -24.32
C SER A 593 -11.88 21.97 -24.70
N ILE A 594 -12.98 21.90 -23.94
CA ILE A 594 -14.10 20.97 -24.10
C ILE A 594 -15.45 21.74 -24.02
N SER A 595 -15.43 23.02 -24.37
CA SER A 595 -16.61 23.93 -24.34
C SER A 595 -17.51 23.81 -25.57
N GLN A 596 -17.06 23.09 -26.59
CA GLN A 596 -17.83 22.74 -27.78
C GLN A 596 -18.76 21.56 -27.50
N SER A 597 -19.80 21.42 -28.33
CA SER A 597 -20.68 20.25 -28.26
C SER A 597 -19.91 18.98 -28.65
N ILE A 598 -19.97 17.97 -27.78
CA ILE A 598 -19.33 16.65 -27.96
C ILE A 598 -20.38 15.60 -27.59
N SER A 599 -21.07 15.07 -28.60
CA SER A 599 -22.22 14.17 -28.44
C SER A 599 -21.82 12.72 -28.15
N ASN A 600 -20.70 12.26 -28.71
CA ASN A 600 -20.13 10.93 -28.49
C ASN A 600 -18.93 11.02 -27.56
N TRP A 601 -18.69 9.98 -26.77
CA TRP A 601 -17.45 9.85 -25.99
C TRP A 601 -16.25 10.06 -26.91
N THR A 602 -15.45 11.08 -26.59
CA THR A 602 -14.30 11.49 -27.39
C THR A 602 -13.10 11.65 -26.47
N GLN A 603 -11.99 10.98 -26.78
CA GLN A 603 -10.77 11.17 -26.04
C GLN A 603 -10.14 12.53 -26.39
N VAL A 604 -9.81 13.29 -25.35
CA VAL A 604 -9.04 14.54 -25.46
C VAL A 604 -7.77 14.43 -24.65
N SER A 605 -6.74 15.20 -25.01
CA SER A 605 -5.43 15.09 -24.36
C SER A 605 -4.66 16.40 -24.29
N ILE A 606 -3.75 16.48 -23.31
CA ILE A 606 -2.67 17.44 -23.18
C ILE A 606 -1.37 16.64 -23.16
N THR A 607 -0.55 16.81 -24.19
CA THR A 607 0.76 16.12 -24.31
C THR A 607 1.89 17.05 -23.91
N GLY A 608 3.09 16.50 -23.67
CA GLY A 608 4.29 17.29 -23.44
C GLY A 608 4.31 18.01 -22.09
N ILE A 609 3.61 17.49 -21.07
CA ILE A 609 3.58 18.09 -19.74
C ILE A 609 4.89 17.76 -19.02
N THR A 610 5.85 18.68 -19.01
CA THR A 610 7.15 18.49 -18.34
C THR A 610 7.04 18.79 -16.85
N VAL A 611 6.83 17.75 -16.04
CA VAL A 611 6.81 17.84 -14.58
C VAL A 611 8.23 18.01 -14.05
N SER A 612 8.48 19.09 -13.30
CA SER A 612 9.81 19.42 -12.77
C SER A 612 9.87 19.55 -11.24
N ASN A 613 8.73 19.50 -10.55
CA ASN A 613 8.62 19.69 -9.10
C ASN A 613 8.08 18.45 -8.35
N GLY A 614 8.00 17.30 -9.01
CA GLY A 614 7.55 16.04 -8.41
C GLY A 614 6.04 15.93 -8.16
N SER A 615 5.22 16.84 -8.71
CA SER A 615 3.77 16.87 -8.49
C SER A 615 3.01 17.39 -9.70
N ILE A 616 1.72 17.13 -9.79
CA ILE A 616 0.84 17.68 -10.82
C ILE A 616 -0.61 17.66 -10.33
N GLN A 617 -1.36 18.74 -10.59
CA GLN A 617 -2.81 18.75 -10.45
C GLN A 617 -3.46 18.56 -11.82
N VAL A 618 -4.34 17.57 -11.93
CA VAL A 618 -5.11 17.29 -13.16
C VAL A 618 -6.60 17.28 -12.86
N GLY A 619 -7.43 17.74 -13.79
CA GLY A 619 -8.87 17.79 -13.55
C GLY A 619 -9.68 18.37 -14.70
N VAL A 620 -10.98 18.54 -14.43
CA VAL A 620 -11.96 19.18 -15.32
C VAL A 620 -12.60 20.37 -14.61
N SER A 621 -12.68 21.50 -15.30
CA SER A 621 -13.33 22.71 -14.78
C SER A 621 -14.29 23.31 -15.80
N SER A 622 -15.34 23.98 -15.32
CA SER A 622 -16.29 24.71 -16.16
C SER A 622 -16.80 26.02 -15.51
N ASP A 623 -17.04 27.02 -16.36
CA ASP A 623 -17.94 28.16 -16.12
C ASP A 623 -19.04 28.06 -17.17
N ALA A 624 -20.24 27.72 -16.72
CA ALA A 624 -21.31 27.19 -17.55
C ALA A 624 -22.61 27.97 -17.38
N ASN A 625 -23.38 28.09 -18.47
CA ASN A 625 -24.74 28.59 -18.41
C ASN A 625 -25.67 27.53 -17.81
N ALA A 626 -26.86 27.96 -17.38
CA ALA A 626 -27.90 27.05 -16.88
C ALA A 626 -28.18 25.92 -17.88
N GLY A 627 -28.21 24.68 -17.40
CA GLY A 627 -28.50 23.49 -18.20
C GLY A 627 -27.35 22.97 -19.07
N ASN A 628 -26.20 23.65 -19.14
CA ASN A 628 -25.01 23.07 -19.76
C ASN A 628 -24.40 21.99 -18.87
N TRP A 629 -23.79 20.98 -19.49
CA TRP A 629 -23.23 19.83 -18.77
C TRP A 629 -21.93 19.33 -19.40
N ILE A 630 -21.11 18.66 -18.58
CA ILE A 630 -19.91 17.93 -18.99
C ILE A 630 -19.95 16.55 -18.34
N TYR A 631 -19.62 15.52 -19.12
CA TYR A 631 -19.25 14.21 -18.60
C TYR A 631 -17.80 13.91 -18.92
N ALA A 632 -17.07 13.33 -17.98
CA ALA A 632 -15.69 12.92 -18.14
C ALA A 632 -15.46 11.54 -17.53
N ASP A 633 -14.64 10.72 -18.18
CA ASP A 633 -14.39 9.35 -17.78
C ASP A 633 -12.99 8.89 -18.22
N ASP A 634 -12.53 7.75 -17.70
CA ASP A 634 -11.27 7.10 -18.06
C ASP A 634 -10.08 8.06 -18.13
N PHE A 635 -9.89 8.82 -17.06
CA PHE A 635 -8.75 9.72 -16.93
C PHE A 635 -7.44 8.95 -16.96
N SER A 636 -6.44 9.48 -17.66
CA SER A 636 -5.12 8.87 -17.75
C SER A 636 -4.02 9.91 -17.66
N LEU A 637 -3.06 9.69 -16.76
CA LEU A 637 -1.82 10.45 -16.66
C LEU A 637 -0.65 9.47 -16.74
N VAL A 638 0.00 9.40 -17.90
CA VAL A 638 1.07 8.43 -18.19
C VAL A 638 2.37 9.16 -18.54
N ARG A 639 3.48 8.65 -18.01
CA ARG A 639 4.82 9.17 -18.32
C ARG A 639 5.26 8.71 -19.71
N THR A 640 5.75 9.64 -20.50
CA THR A 640 6.21 9.44 -21.88
C THR A 640 7.73 9.50 -22.04
N SER A 641 8.45 10.20 -21.15
CA SER A 641 9.92 10.23 -21.07
C SER A 641 10.42 10.63 -19.68
#